data_AF-A0A964NWQ9-F1
#
_entry.id   AF-A0A964NWQ9-F1
#
_cell.length_a   1.000
_cell.length_b   1.000
_cell.length_c   1.000
_cell.angle_alpha   90.00
_cell.angle_beta   90.00
_cell.angle_gamma   90.00
#
_symmetry.space_group_name_H-M   'P 1'
#
loop_
_entity.id
_entity.type
_entity.pdbx_description
1 polymer ?
#
loop_
_entity_poly.entity_id
_entity_poly.type
_entity_poly.pdbx_seq_one_letter_code
_entity_poly.pdbx_strand_id
1 'polypeptide(L)'
;MVSSYKYSIWDGTQEVEVTAEDILDAISEDLLERGDPRQALRRLMQRGMRDQNQMGLQQMMQRLRERRQQRLDQYDLGSFMDKFQEALDEILRLEREGIERRVEDARQRADAGDRDSQEPSAGDPSTDPANQQQPSPSQQWPGSPQAGQRSPGQQGQDDDIDPEQAQRLLEYLERSAQAKRDRLEQLPKDLGQALKGLQDYDFWDPEAKQKYDELMDQLKQQMAQNMMQSMMQNMQGMQGMSPEQMQGMRQMLQDLNQMLREMQKGGQPDFQQFMEKWGQNFGDNPPQSMEELLDQLNDRNQQMQSLMQSLSPDQRRQMQDLMESLYDEMGMQGEMQELAQHLSDMYPSDQRMDYPFRGDESLTMQEAMKLMDEMARMESLEQDLRAAQMAPEIPESTVQEVRELLGEEEAKQLENLRDLAKKLEDAGYVQRNGERLEITPRALRKIGQKALREVFDKLKKDRVGNHAMERRGSSGDRSDEAKRYEFGDPFLLDLERTVRNAIERQGAGVPIHLTPDDFEVYRTEHQTQCSTVLLLDQSRSMGYTGRWLAAKKVALALQSLIQNQFPRDQMSVIGFSAYATEIKRDELAKVTWSYESSGTNMHHALMLARQFLGRQKGGTKQVIMVTDGEPTAHLERGYAYFAYPPTHRTIRETLREVERCTREGIVINTFMLEQGYYLMEFVSQMAKLNGGRVFYSAPEKLGEYVLVDYLGQKKRNIR
;
A
#
# COMPACT_ATOMS: atom_id res chain seq x y z
N MET A 1 -34.28 15.89 11.22
CA MET A 1 -34.33 14.49 10.73
C MET A 1 -33.73 13.62 11.81
N VAL A 2 -34.50 12.71 12.40
CA VAL A 2 -33.98 11.73 13.35
C VAL A 2 -33.38 10.60 12.51
N SER A 3 -32.06 10.49 12.49
CA SER A 3 -31.35 9.40 11.82
C SER A 3 -31.70 8.08 12.53
N SER A 4 -32.44 7.20 11.85
CA SER A 4 -32.74 5.86 12.35
C SER A 4 -31.52 4.97 12.10
N TYR A 5 -30.79 4.61 13.15
CA TYR A 5 -29.72 3.62 13.06
C TYR A 5 -30.34 2.22 12.99
N LYS A 6 -30.08 1.49 11.89
CA LYS A 6 -30.38 0.05 11.77
C LYS A 6 -29.15 -0.72 12.24
N TYR A 7 -29.30 -1.50 13.29
CA TYR A 7 -28.27 -2.43 13.75
C TYR A 7 -28.48 -3.77 13.05
N SER A 8 -27.46 -4.29 12.36
CA SER A 8 -27.42 -5.67 11.85
C SER A 8 -26.43 -6.51 12.66
N ILE A 9 -26.58 -7.83 12.58
CA ILE A 9 -25.62 -8.77 13.16
C ILE A 9 -24.31 -8.62 12.41
N TRP A 10 -23.21 -8.49 13.15
CA TRP A 10 -21.86 -8.41 12.60
C TRP A 10 -21.52 -9.70 11.86
N ASP A 11 -21.42 -9.60 10.54
CA ASP A 11 -21.08 -10.70 9.64
C ASP A 11 -19.77 -10.45 8.89
N GLY A 12 -19.07 -9.36 9.23
CA GLY A 12 -17.80 -8.96 8.64
C GLY A 12 -17.94 -8.16 7.33
N THR A 13 -19.17 -7.90 6.87
CA THR A 13 -19.44 -7.11 5.65
C THR A 13 -19.83 -5.66 5.93
N GLN A 14 -19.91 -5.26 7.20
CA GLN A 14 -20.26 -3.89 7.57
C GLN A 14 -19.09 -2.92 7.26
N GLU A 15 -19.37 -1.85 6.51
CA GLU A 15 -18.45 -0.72 6.37
C GLU A 15 -18.37 0.04 7.71
N VAL A 16 -17.26 -0.13 8.44
CA VAL A 16 -16.97 0.69 9.63
C VAL A 16 -16.21 1.91 9.18
N GLU A 17 -16.88 3.06 9.23
CA GLU A 17 -16.22 4.32 8.92
C GLU A 17 -15.18 4.64 9.99
N VAL A 18 -13.94 4.89 9.57
CA VAL A 18 -12.87 5.32 10.47
C VAL A 18 -13.22 6.69 11.04
N THR A 19 -13.41 6.75 12.37
CA THR A 19 -13.73 8.01 13.07
C THR A 19 -12.48 8.79 13.45
N ALA A 20 -12.62 10.09 13.70
CA ALA A 20 -11.51 10.92 14.20
C ALA A 20 -10.94 10.44 15.54
N GLU A 21 -11.73 9.74 16.36
CA GLU A 21 -11.23 9.15 17.61
C GLU A 21 -10.32 7.95 17.33
N ASP A 22 -10.69 7.08 16.37
CA ASP A 22 -9.88 5.94 15.97
C ASP A 22 -8.53 6.39 15.41
N ILE A 23 -8.54 7.43 14.59
CA ILE A 23 -7.32 8.02 14.02
C ILE A 23 -6.43 8.56 15.13
N LEU A 24 -6.99 9.38 16.03
CA LEU A 24 -6.27 9.97 17.15
C LEU A 24 -5.63 8.88 18.03
N ASP A 25 -6.38 7.81 18.27
CA ASP A 25 -5.95 6.66 19.03
C ASP A 25 -4.80 5.92 18.36
N ALA A 26 -4.87 5.73 17.04
CA ALA A 26 -3.83 5.05 16.26
C ALA A 26 -2.52 5.85 16.16
N ILE A 27 -2.58 7.19 16.18
CA ILE A 27 -1.39 8.05 16.17
C ILE A 27 -0.90 8.45 17.57
N SER A 28 -1.68 8.17 18.63
CA SER A 28 -1.42 8.66 19.99
C SER A 28 -0.04 8.29 20.52
N GLU A 29 0.44 7.08 20.23
CA GLU A 29 1.75 6.60 20.67
C GLU A 29 2.90 7.34 19.98
N ASP A 30 2.84 7.44 18.65
CA ASP A 30 3.81 8.19 17.85
C ASP A 30 3.83 9.68 18.23
N LEU A 31 2.65 10.24 18.50
CA LEU A 31 2.50 11.62 18.97
C LEU A 31 3.14 11.83 20.34
N LEU A 32 2.95 10.91 21.28
CA LEU A 32 3.57 11.00 22.61
C LEU A 32 5.08 10.82 22.54
N GLU A 33 5.58 9.98 21.62
CA GLU A 33 7.01 9.75 21.48
C GLU A 33 7.73 10.97 20.90
N ARG A 34 7.20 11.55 19.80
CA ARG A 34 7.95 12.53 18.99
C ARG A 34 7.34 13.92 18.94
N GLY A 35 6.06 14.08 19.28
CA GLY A 35 5.36 15.36 19.30
C GLY A 35 4.96 15.91 17.92
N ASP A 36 5.24 15.21 16.82
CA ASP A 36 4.94 15.66 15.45
C ASP A 36 3.73 14.91 14.84
N PRO A 37 2.56 15.58 14.70
CA PRO A 37 1.37 14.98 14.09
C PRO A 37 1.54 14.65 12.61
N ARG A 38 2.34 15.39 11.86
CA ARG A 38 2.56 15.11 10.43
C ARG A 38 3.33 13.81 10.26
N GLN A 39 4.39 13.61 11.05
CA GLN A 39 5.16 12.37 11.01
C GLN A 39 4.35 11.16 11.52
N ALA A 40 3.50 11.35 12.53
CA ALA A 40 2.61 10.30 13.03
C ALA A 40 1.56 9.90 11.99
N LEU A 41 0.91 10.86 11.34
CA LEU A 41 -0.03 10.60 10.24
C LEU A 41 0.63 9.90 9.06
N ARG A 42 1.83 10.34 8.66
CA ARG A 42 2.58 9.70 7.56
C ARG A 42 2.86 8.22 7.86
N ARG A 43 3.28 7.90 9.09
CA ARG A 43 3.50 6.50 9.51
C ARG A 43 2.19 5.72 9.55
N LEU A 44 1.10 6.35 9.98
CA LEU A 44 -0.23 5.75 9.94
C LEU A 44 -0.66 5.42 8.50
N MET A 45 -0.47 6.34 7.54
CA MET A 45 -0.79 6.10 6.13
C MET A 45 0.04 4.97 5.53
N GLN A 46 1.33 4.88 5.90
CA GLN A 46 2.19 3.78 5.45
C GLN A 46 1.72 2.42 5.99
N ARG A 47 1.41 2.34 7.29
CA ARG A 47 1.08 1.09 7.99
C ARG A 47 -0.38 0.65 7.87
N GLY A 48 -1.31 1.60 7.79
CA GLY A 48 -2.75 1.37 7.96
C GLY A 48 -3.17 1.23 9.44
N MET A 49 -4.48 0.97 9.65
CA MET A 49 -5.09 0.71 10.96
C MET A 49 -5.70 -0.69 10.99
N ARG A 50 -4.96 -1.64 11.58
CA ARG A 50 -5.37 -3.05 11.67
C ARG A 50 -6.71 -3.23 12.39
N ASP A 51 -6.93 -2.51 13.49
CA ASP A 51 -8.14 -2.66 14.31
C ASP A 51 -9.42 -2.22 13.59
N GLN A 52 -9.29 -1.34 12.59
CA GLN A 52 -10.39 -0.83 11.77
C GLN A 52 -10.40 -1.44 10.36
N ASN A 53 -9.63 -2.52 10.13
CA ASN A 53 -9.44 -3.13 8.81
C ASN A 53 -9.08 -2.11 7.70
N GLN A 54 -8.39 -1.03 8.07
CA GLN A 54 -7.99 0.02 7.14
C GLN A 54 -6.60 -0.29 6.59
N MET A 55 -6.52 -0.46 5.27
CA MET A 55 -5.28 -0.76 4.57
C MET A 55 -4.32 0.45 4.58
N GLY A 56 -3.02 0.19 4.68
CA GLY A 56 -1.98 1.20 4.47
C GLY A 56 -1.39 1.15 3.05
N LEU A 57 -0.67 2.20 2.66
CA LEU A 57 0.01 2.29 1.36
C LEU A 57 0.95 1.11 1.09
N GLN A 58 1.63 0.59 2.12
CA GLN A 58 2.50 -0.58 1.98
C GLN A 58 1.74 -1.84 1.56
N GLN A 59 0.57 -2.06 2.16
CA GLN A 59 -0.25 -3.23 1.85
C GLN A 59 -0.94 -3.07 0.49
N MET A 60 -1.29 -1.84 0.09
CA MET A 60 -1.84 -1.55 -1.23
C MET A 60 -0.83 -1.83 -2.36
N MET A 61 0.40 -1.36 -2.22
CA MET A 61 1.48 -1.71 -3.16
C MET A 61 1.75 -3.22 -3.18
N GLN A 62 1.65 -3.89 -2.04
CA GLN A 62 1.80 -5.35 -1.98
C GLN A 62 0.70 -6.05 -2.79
N ARG A 63 -0.57 -5.63 -2.66
CA ARG A 63 -1.67 -6.13 -3.49
C ARG A 63 -1.45 -5.85 -4.98
N LEU A 64 -0.97 -4.65 -5.31
CA LEU A 64 -0.64 -4.27 -6.68
C LEU A 64 0.44 -5.17 -7.28
N ARG A 65 1.50 -5.46 -6.52
CA ARG A 65 2.55 -6.40 -6.92
C ARG A 65 2.04 -7.83 -7.06
N GLU A 66 1.18 -8.28 -6.16
CA GLU A 66 0.55 -9.61 -6.23
C GLU A 66 -0.35 -9.73 -7.47
N ARG A 67 -1.16 -8.70 -7.75
CA ARG A 67 -2.00 -8.64 -8.95
C ARG A 67 -1.16 -8.67 -10.22
N ARG A 68 -0.10 -7.87 -10.26
CA ARG A 68 0.88 -7.86 -11.36
C ARG A 68 1.51 -9.23 -11.57
N GLN A 69 1.94 -9.89 -10.49
CA GLN A 69 2.52 -11.24 -10.58
C GLN A 69 1.51 -12.28 -11.07
N GLN A 70 0.26 -12.22 -10.60
CA GLN A 70 -0.81 -13.09 -11.08
C GLN A 70 -1.02 -12.96 -12.59
N ARG A 71 -0.95 -11.74 -13.14
CA ARG A 71 -1.03 -11.51 -14.59
C ARG A 71 0.14 -12.16 -15.33
N LEU A 72 1.37 -11.98 -14.84
CA LEU A 72 2.58 -12.58 -15.44
C LEU A 72 2.55 -14.11 -15.44
N ASP A 73 2.01 -14.70 -14.39
CA ASP A 73 1.92 -16.15 -14.21
C ASP A 73 0.72 -16.78 -14.95
N GLN A 74 -0.26 -15.98 -15.38
CA GLN A 74 -1.46 -16.48 -16.06
C GLN A 74 -1.25 -16.62 -17.57
N TYR A 75 -0.63 -15.61 -18.21
CA TYR A 75 -0.60 -15.51 -19.67
C TYR A 75 0.78 -15.84 -20.28
N ASP A 76 0.75 -16.35 -21.50
CA ASP A 76 1.91 -16.52 -22.36
C ASP A 76 1.82 -15.59 -23.59
N LEU A 77 2.78 -14.66 -23.69
CA LEU A 77 2.89 -13.75 -24.81
C LEU A 77 3.51 -14.39 -26.07
N GLY A 78 4.16 -15.54 -25.98
CA GLY A 78 4.75 -16.23 -27.14
C GLY A 78 3.73 -17.00 -27.98
N SER A 79 2.71 -17.55 -27.32
CA SER A 79 1.71 -18.47 -27.89
C SER A 79 0.97 -18.00 -29.16
N PHE A 80 0.87 -16.69 -29.43
CA PHE A 80 0.19 -16.22 -30.65
C PHE A 80 1.00 -16.50 -31.91
N MET A 81 2.34 -16.48 -31.82
CA MET A 81 3.21 -16.80 -32.95
C MET A 81 3.13 -18.28 -33.31
N ASP A 82 2.96 -19.14 -32.30
CA ASP A 82 2.87 -20.59 -32.48
C ASP A 82 1.65 -20.95 -33.33
N LYS A 83 0.50 -20.27 -33.13
CA LYS A 83 -0.71 -20.46 -33.94
C LYS A 83 -0.50 -20.13 -35.42
N PHE A 84 0.30 -19.09 -35.73
CA PHE A 84 0.60 -18.73 -37.11
C PHE A 84 1.58 -19.70 -37.78
N GLN A 85 2.55 -20.21 -37.02
CA GLN A 85 3.43 -21.26 -37.49
C GLN A 85 2.65 -22.55 -37.79
N GLU A 86 1.76 -22.96 -36.89
CA GLU A 86 0.90 -24.14 -37.09
C GLU A 86 0.03 -24.01 -38.36
N ALA A 87 -0.53 -22.83 -38.61
CA ALA A 87 -1.31 -22.55 -39.82
C ALA A 87 -0.46 -22.65 -41.10
N LEU A 88 0.76 -22.10 -41.08
CA LEU A 88 1.70 -22.22 -42.19
C LEU A 88 2.10 -23.68 -42.44
N ASP A 89 2.42 -24.43 -41.39
CA ASP A 89 2.77 -25.84 -41.49
C ASP A 89 1.61 -26.67 -42.06
N GLU A 90 0.37 -26.34 -41.71
CA GLU A 90 -0.81 -26.96 -42.30
C GLU A 90 -0.94 -26.67 -43.80
N ILE A 91 -0.75 -25.42 -44.23
CA ILE A 91 -0.76 -25.03 -45.65
C ILE A 91 0.31 -25.80 -46.43
N LEU A 92 1.54 -25.86 -45.90
CA LEU A 92 2.64 -26.58 -46.52
C LEU A 92 2.37 -28.08 -46.61
N ARG A 93 1.74 -28.67 -45.59
CA ARG A 93 1.33 -30.07 -45.61
C ARG A 93 0.28 -30.34 -46.70
N LEU A 94 -0.77 -29.53 -46.76
CA LEU A 94 -1.84 -29.68 -47.76
C LEU A 94 -1.31 -29.55 -49.19
N GLU A 95 -0.40 -28.60 -49.43
CA GLU A 95 0.21 -28.46 -50.76
C GLU A 95 1.08 -29.67 -51.12
N ARG A 96 1.85 -30.23 -50.18
CA ARG A 96 2.65 -31.45 -50.42
C ARG A 96 1.76 -32.65 -50.76
N GLU A 97 0.66 -32.82 -50.01
CA GLU A 97 -0.34 -33.87 -50.27
C GLU A 97 -1.06 -33.64 -51.61
N GLY A 98 -1.39 -32.41 -51.95
CA GLY A 98 -2.01 -32.07 -53.24
C GLY A 98 -1.08 -32.33 -54.43
N ILE A 99 0.22 -32.05 -54.28
CA ILE A 99 1.23 -32.41 -55.28
C ILE A 99 1.27 -33.94 -55.49
N GLU A 100 1.26 -34.71 -54.41
CA GLU A 100 1.26 -36.17 -54.45
C GLU A 100 0.03 -36.73 -55.13
N ARG A 101 -1.17 -36.27 -54.74
CA ARG A 101 -2.44 -36.69 -55.34
C ARG A 101 -2.46 -36.46 -56.86
N ARG A 102 -2.00 -35.30 -57.33
CA ARG A 102 -1.97 -34.99 -58.78
C ARG A 102 -0.99 -35.86 -59.56
N VAL A 103 0.15 -36.21 -58.97
CA VAL A 103 1.12 -37.13 -59.60
C VAL A 103 0.57 -38.56 -59.61
N GLU A 104 -0.05 -38.99 -58.50
CA GLU A 104 -0.62 -40.33 -58.38
C GLU A 104 -1.82 -40.54 -59.31
N ASP A 105 -2.72 -39.56 -59.43
CA ASP A 105 -3.82 -39.58 -60.41
C ASP A 105 -3.30 -39.69 -61.85
N ALA A 106 -2.21 -38.98 -62.17
CA ALA A 106 -1.57 -39.08 -63.48
C ALA A 106 -0.92 -40.44 -63.72
N ARG A 107 -0.30 -41.04 -62.69
CA ARG A 107 0.26 -42.41 -62.75
C ARG A 107 -0.82 -43.44 -62.99
N GLN A 108 -1.93 -43.37 -62.26
CA GLN A 108 -3.05 -44.28 -62.41
C GLN A 108 -3.68 -44.20 -63.81
N ARG A 109 -3.75 -43.00 -64.40
CA ARG A 109 -4.24 -42.81 -65.78
C ARG A 109 -3.28 -43.34 -66.83
N ALA A 110 -1.97 -43.16 -66.64
CA ALA A 110 -0.95 -43.75 -67.52
C ALA A 110 -0.94 -45.28 -67.46
N ASP A 111 -1.08 -45.86 -66.26
CA ASP A 111 -1.14 -47.31 -66.05
C ASP A 111 -2.45 -47.94 -66.58
N ALA A 112 -3.56 -47.18 -66.56
CA ALA A 112 -4.84 -47.64 -67.12
C ALA A 112 -4.81 -47.73 -68.65
N GLY A 113 -4.12 -46.81 -69.34
CA GLY A 113 -3.94 -46.85 -70.80
C GLY A 113 -3.04 -48.00 -71.28
N ASP A 114 -2.14 -48.50 -70.43
CA ASP A 114 -1.28 -49.66 -70.76
C ASP A 114 -2.02 -51.00 -70.61
N ARG A 115 -3.07 -51.05 -69.76
CA ARG A 115 -3.89 -52.27 -69.53
C ARG A 115 -4.92 -52.54 -70.63
N ASP A 116 -5.46 -51.50 -71.27
CA ASP A 116 -6.42 -51.67 -72.39
C ASP A 116 -5.76 -52.15 -73.70
N SER A 117 -4.43 -52.23 -73.74
CA SER A 117 -3.65 -52.77 -74.86
C SER A 117 -3.57 -54.31 -74.87
N GLN A 118 -4.10 -55.00 -73.84
CA GLN A 118 -4.03 -56.46 -73.70
C GLN A 118 -5.34 -57.07 -73.17
N GLU A 119 -6.38 -57.21 -74.01
CA GLU A 119 -7.25 -58.42 -74.12
C GLU A 119 -8.41 -58.24 -75.14
N PRO A 120 -8.85 -59.30 -75.88
CA PRO A 120 -9.90 -59.22 -76.89
C PRO A 120 -11.31 -59.54 -76.37
N SER A 121 -12.28 -58.86 -76.99
CA SER A 121 -13.74 -58.98 -76.88
C SER A 121 -14.33 -60.42 -76.86
N ALA A 122 -15.31 -60.65 -75.98
CA ALA A 122 -16.49 -61.47 -76.25
C ALA A 122 -17.66 -61.24 -75.24
N GLY A 123 -18.84 -60.84 -75.78
CA GLY A 123 -20.14 -61.40 -75.35
C GLY A 123 -20.99 -60.68 -74.29
N ASP A 124 -21.91 -59.85 -74.77
CA ASP A 124 -23.16 -59.32 -74.16
C ASP A 124 -24.21 -60.46 -73.88
N PRO A 125 -25.44 -60.25 -73.33
CA PRO A 125 -26.03 -59.18 -72.50
C PRO A 125 -26.80 -59.68 -71.25
N SER A 126 -27.25 -58.75 -70.37
CA SER A 126 -28.68 -58.51 -70.03
C SER A 126 -28.99 -58.20 -68.54
N THR A 127 -29.93 -57.25 -68.38
CA THR A 127 -30.87 -56.97 -67.27
C THR A 127 -30.52 -55.93 -66.19
N ASP A 128 -31.04 -54.72 -66.43
CA ASP A 128 -31.59 -53.73 -65.48
C ASP A 128 -32.89 -54.25 -64.80
N PRO A 129 -33.53 -53.59 -63.80
CA PRO A 129 -33.16 -52.36 -63.08
C PRO A 129 -33.48 -52.34 -61.55
N ALA A 130 -33.22 -51.18 -60.93
CA ALA A 130 -34.04 -50.49 -59.91
C ALA A 130 -33.67 -50.56 -58.40
N ASN A 131 -33.22 -49.39 -57.92
CA ASN A 131 -33.88 -48.56 -56.89
C ASN A 131 -33.80 -48.98 -55.40
N GLN A 132 -33.08 -48.18 -54.59
CA GLN A 132 -33.66 -47.40 -53.49
C GLN A 132 -32.62 -46.52 -52.79
N GLN A 133 -32.74 -45.21 -53.01
CA GLN A 133 -32.36 -44.18 -52.04
C GLN A 133 -33.48 -44.07 -50.99
N GLN A 134 -33.12 -43.69 -49.76
CA GLN A 134 -33.67 -42.50 -49.12
C GLN A 134 -32.76 -41.99 -47.96
N PRO A 135 -32.84 -40.69 -47.60
CA PRO A 135 -31.75 -39.90 -47.04
C PRO A 135 -32.11 -39.24 -45.68
N SER A 136 -31.19 -38.44 -45.11
CA SER A 136 -31.45 -37.24 -44.27
C SER A 136 -30.13 -36.60 -43.78
N PRO A 137 -30.08 -35.32 -43.37
CA PRO A 137 -30.48 -34.15 -44.15
C PRO A 137 -29.41 -33.04 -44.15
N SER A 138 -29.49 -32.20 -45.17
CA SER A 138 -28.73 -30.95 -45.34
C SER A 138 -29.21 -29.83 -44.41
N GLN A 139 -28.27 -29.08 -43.82
CA GLN A 139 -28.46 -27.68 -43.42
C GLN A 139 -27.62 -26.79 -44.33
N GLN A 140 -28.25 -25.73 -44.80
CA GLN A 140 -27.80 -24.82 -45.84
C GLN A 140 -27.71 -23.42 -45.20
N TRP A 141 -26.69 -22.65 -45.54
CA TRP A 141 -26.70 -21.19 -45.41
C TRP A 141 -26.27 -20.54 -46.73
N PRO A 142 -26.80 -19.34 -47.07
CA PRO A 142 -26.72 -18.76 -48.41
C PRO A 142 -25.75 -17.56 -48.49
N GLY A 143 -25.27 -17.30 -49.71
CA GLY A 143 -24.92 -15.94 -50.15
C GLY A 143 -23.50 -15.75 -50.67
N SER A 144 -23.35 -15.74 -51.99
CA SER A 144 -22.37 -14.93 -52.72
C SER A 144 -22.77 -14.82 -54.20
N PRO A 145 -22.42 -13.71 -54.89
CA PRO A 145 -23.16 -13.22 -56.04
C PRO A 145 -22.76 -13.84 -57.39
N GLN A 146 -23.71 -13.66 -58.30
CA GLN A 146 -23.79 -14.15 -59.67
C GLN A 146 -22.75 -13.47 -60.59
N ALA A 147 -21.95 -14.27 -61.29
CA ALA A 147 -21.22 -13.85 -62.49
C ALA A 147 -21.52 -14.81 -63.67
N GLY A 148 -22.27 -14.27 -64.64
CA GLY A 148 -22.15 -14.53 -66.08
C GLY A 148 -22.01 -15.96 -66.61
N GLN A 149 -23.15 -16.60 -66.89
CA GLN A 149 -23.48 -17.37 -68.10
C GLN A 149 -22.33 -18.07 -68.88
N ARG A 150 -22.21 -19.38 -68.71
CA ARG A 150 -21.76 -20.30 -69.78
C ARG A 150 -22.96 -21.03 -70.37
N SER A 151 -23.02 -21.06 -71.70
CA SER A 151 -23.99 -21.79 -72.51
C SER A 151 -23.96 -23.31 -72.23
N PRO A 152 -25.10 -24.02 -72.34
CA PRO A 152 -25.15 -25.47 -72.15
C PRO A 152 -24.86 -26.20 -73.47
N GLY A 153 -24.00 -27.21 -73.42
CA GLY A 153 -23.90 -28.21 -74.49
C GLY A 153 -22.48 -28.66 -74.80
N GLN A 154 -21.97 -29.62 -74.03
CA GLN A 154 -21.29 -30.78 -74.61
C GLN A 154 -21.17 -31.87 -73.54
N GLN A 155 -21.97 -32.92 -73.72
CA GLN A 155 -21.82 -34.21 -73.05
C GLN A 155 -20.46 -34.80 -73.44
N GLY A 156 -19.87 -35.55 -72.51
CA GLY A 156 -18.52 -36.11 -72.59
C GLY A 156 -18.23 -36.82 -73.92
N GLN A 157 -17.09 -36.46 -74.47
CA GLN A 157 -16.26 -37.37 -75.23
C GLN A 157 -15.21 -37.88 -74.25
N ASP A 158 -15.20 -39.18 -74.01
CA ASP A 158 -14.02 -39.89 -73.53
C ASP A 158 -12.91 -39.59 -74.55
N ASP A 159 -12.03 -38.66 -74.21
CA ASP A 159 -10.76 -38.50 -74.93
C ASP A 159 -9.93 -39.72 -74.55
N ASP A 160 -9.87 -40.71 -75.46
CA ASP A 160 -8.80 -41.71 -75.51
C ASP A 160 -7.47 -40.96 -75.55
N ILE A 161 -6.89 -40.69 -74.37
CA ILE A 161 -5.53 -40.16 -74.29
C ILE A 161 -4.62 -41.28 -74.78
N ASP A 162 -4.04 -41.07 -75.95
CA ASP A 162 -2.97 -41.90 -76.50
C ASP A 162 -1.97 -42.24 -75.38
N PRO A 163 -1.65 -43.54 -75.13
CA PRO A 163 -0.77 -43.96 -74.04
C PRO A 163 0.56 -43.21 -74.02
N GLU A 164 1.09 -42.85 -75.19
CA GLU A 164 2.32 -42.07 -75.32
C GLU A 164 2.14 -40.61 -74.83
N GLN A 165 0.95 -40.03 -74.99
CA GLN A 165 0.61 -38.69 -74.50
C GLN A 165 0.35 -38.69 -72.99
N ALA A 166 -0.28 -39.73 -72.45
CA ALA A 166 -0.47 -39.92 -71.01
C ALA A 166 0.89 -40.05 -70.29
N GLN A 167 1.83 -40.78 -70.88
CA GLN A 167 3.17 -40.98 -70.32
C GLN A 167 4.02 -39.70 -70.37
N ARG A 168 3.93 -38.91 -71.45
CA ARG A 168 4.58 -37.59 -71.52
C ARG A 168 4.00 -36.57 -70.53
N LEU A 169 2.68 -36.61 -70.31
CA LEU A 169 2.02 -35.77 -69.30
C LEU A 169 2.47 -36.16 -67.89
N LEU A 170 2.58 -37.46 -67.61
CA LEU A 170 3.10 -37.97 -66.34
C LEU A 170 4.54 -37.50 -66.10
N GLU A 171 5.44 -37.63 -67.08
CA GLU A 171 6.83 -37.19 -66.94
C GLU A 171 6.93 -35.66 -66.71
N TYR A 172 6.09 -34.88 -67.39
CA TYR A 172 5.98 -33.44 -67.15
C TYR A 172 5.47 -33.11 -65.74
N LEU A 173 4.45 -33.81 -65.26
CA LEU A 173 3.89 -33.62 -63.92
C LEU A 173 4.86 -34.04 -62.83
N GLU A 174 5.58 -35.15 -63.01
CA GLU A 174 6.62 -35.59 -62.07
C GLU A 174 7.77 -34.57 -61.98
N ARG A 175 8.24 -34.06 -63.11
CA ARG A 175 9.27 -33.02 -63.13
C ARG A 175 8.78 -31.72 -62.49
N SER A 176 7.54 -31.33 -62.75
CA SER A 176 6.92 -30.13 -62.17
C SER A 176 6.67 -30.29 -60.67
N ALA A 177 6.24 -31.48 -60.24
CA ALA A 177 6.06 -31.84 -58.84
C ALA A 177 7.38 -31.82 -58.08
N GLN A 178 8.45 -32.36 -58.67
CA GLN A 178 9.78 -32.30 -58.07
C GLN A 178 10.26 -30.86 -57.93
N ALA A 179 10.12 -30.03 -58.96
CA ALA A 179 10.50 -28.62 -58.91
C ALA A 179 9.71 -27.84 -57.83
N LYS A 180 8.42 -28.16 -57.63
CA LYS A 180 7.59 -27.57 -56.57
C LYS A 180 8.00 -28.05 -55.19
N ARG A 181 8.27 -29.34 -55.01
CA ARG A 181 8.80 -29.90 -53.74
C ARG A 181 10.12 -29.27 -53.35
N ASP A 182 11.06 -29.19 -54.30
CA ASP A 182 12.36 -28.56 -54.08
C ASP A 182 12.20 -27.08 -53.67
N ARG A 183 11.23 -26.37 -54.27
CA ARG A 183 10.90 -24.98 -53.90
C ARG A 183 10.31 -24.89 -52.48
N LEU A 184 9.42 -25.81 -52.08
CA LEU A 184 8.85 -25.84 -50.74
C LEU A 184 9.88 -26.25 -49.67
N GLU A 185 10.86 -27.09 -50.01
CA GLU A 185 11.98 -27.46 -49.11
C GLU A 185 13.00 -26.34 -48.94
N GLN A 186 13.16 -25.48 -49.95
CA GLN A 186 14.04 -24.32 -49.93
C GLN A 186 13.40 -23.08 -49.27
N LEU A 187 12.14 -23.17 -48.82
CA LEU A 187 11.51 -22.06 -48.10
C LEU A 187 12.30 -21.76 -46.81
N PRO A 188 12.53 -20.46 -46.51
CA PRO A 188 13.10 -20.05 -45.24
C PRO A 188 12.30 -20.60 -44.06
N LYS A 189 12.97 -20.88 -42.93
CA LYS A 189 12.32 -21.32 -41.69
C LYS A 189 11.60 -20.17 -40.96
N ASP A 190 11.85 -18.93 -41.37
CA ASP A 190 11.26 -17.73 -40.79
C ASP A 190 9.87 -17.47 -41.40
N LEU A 191 8.85 -17.35 -40.54
CA LEU A 191 7.43 -17.23 -40.92
C LEU A 191 7.18 -16.13 -41.98
N GLY A 192 7.70 -14.92 -41.75
CA GLY A 192 7.50 -13.79 -42.66
C GLY A 192 8.10 -14.02 -44.06
N GLN A 193 9.30 -14.59 -44.12
CA GLN A 193 9.97 -14.88 -45.39
C GLN A 193 9.34 -16.08 -46.12
N ALA A 194 8.86 -17.08 -45.38
CA ALA A 194 8.11 -18.20 -45.94
C ALA A 194 6.80 -17.73 -46.58
N LEU A 195 6.03 -16.88 -45.90
CA LEU A 195 4.81 -16.27 -46.44
C LEU A 195 5.10 -15.45 -47.71
N LYS A 196 6.14 -14.61 -47.69
CA LYS A 196 6.57 -13.86 -48.89
C LYS A 196 6.98 -14.76 -50.05
N GLY A 197 7.67 -15.87 -49.76
CA GLY A 197 8.02 -16.88 -50.77
C GLY A 197 6.82 -17.60 -51.39
N LEU A 198 5.72 -17.70 -50.64
CA LEU A 198 4.45 -18.29 -51.05
C LEU A 198 3.51 -17.31 -51.78
N GLN A 199 3.73 -16.00 -51.67
CA GLN A 199 2.91 -14.98 -52.32
C GLN A 199 2.82 -15.16 -53.85
N ASP A 200 3.96 -15.44 -54.49
CA ASP A 200 4.07 -15.73 -55.92
C ASP A 200 4.18 -17.24 -56.20
N TYR A 201 3.69 -18.07 -55.27
CA TYR A 201 3.68 -19.52 -55.43
C TYR A 201 2.37 -19.99 -56.07
N ASP A 202 2.50 -20.84 -57.09
CA ASP A 202 1.37 -21.44 -57.79
C ASP A 202 0.95 -22.73 -57.06
N PHE A 203 -0.13 -22.70 -56.29
CA PHE A 203 -0.61 -23.84 -55.52
C PHE A 203 -1.27 -24.90 -56.40
N TRP A 204 -0.90 -26.16 -56.21
CA TRP A 204 -1.60 -27.31 -56.82
C TRP A 204 -2.78 -27.78 -55.97
N ASP A 205 -2.76 -27.52 -54.66
CA ASP A 205 -3.90 -27.82 -53.82
C ASP A 205 -4.81 -26.58 -53.66
N PRO A 206 -6.10 -26.66 -54.06
CA PRO A 206 -7.01 -25.53 -53.94
C PRO A 206 -7.35 -25.21 -52.47
N GLU A 207 -7.31 -26.19 -51.57
CA GLU A 207 -7.55 -26.00 -50.14
C GLU A 207 -6.34 -25.32 -49.48
N ALA A 208 -5.11 -25.71 -49.83
CA ALA A 208 -3.90 -25.04 -49.37
C ALA A 208 -3.88 -23.55 -49.79
N LYS A 209 -4.26 -23.26 -51.04
CA LYS A 209 -4.40 -21.88 -51.51
C LYS A 209 -5.42 -21.10 -50.71
N GLN A 210 -6.60 -21.68 -50.50
CA GLN A 210 -7.66 -21.04 -49.72
C GLN A 210 -7.19 -20.74 -48.29
N LYS A 211 -6.53 -21.69 -47.61
CA LYS A 211 -5.99 -21.48 -46.27
C LYS A 211 -4.88 -20.43 -46.23
N TYR A 212 -4.03 -20.37 -47.26
CA TYR A 212 -3.03 -19.30 -47.40
C TYR A 212 -3.68 -17.93 -47.54
N ASP A 213 -4.67 -17.81 -48.42
CA ASP A 213 -5.43 -16.57 -48.63
C ASP A 213 -6.15 -16.16 -47.32
N GLU A 214 -6.77 -17.11 -46.61
CA GLU A 214 -7.40 -16.89 -45.30
C GLU A 214 -6.39 -16.44 -44.23
N LEU A 215 -5.21 -17.06 -44.16
CA LEU A 215 -4.15 -16.69 -43.22
C LEU A 215 -3.64 -15.27 -43.50
N MET A 216 -3.42 -14.94 -44.78
CA MET A 216 -3.00 -13.61 -45.19
C MET A 216 -4.06 -12.56 -44.91
N ASP A 217 -5.33 -12.88 -45.16
CA ASP A 217 -6.46 -12.02 -44.83
C ASP A 217 -6.60 -11.82 -43.32
N GLN A 218 -6.42 -12.87 -42.51
CA GLN A 218 -6.42 -12.77 -41.04
C GLN A 218 -5.27 -11.91 -40.51
N LEU A 219 -4.05 -12.05 -41.03
CA LEU A 219 -2.91 -11.22 -40.65
C LEU A 219 -3.13 -9.75 -40.99
N LYS A 220 -3.60 -9.48 -42.22
CA LYS A 220 -3.99 -8.13 -42.66
C LYS A 220 -5.11 -7.57 -41.80
N GLN A 221 -6.13 -8.37 -41.52
CA GLN A 221 -7.28 -7.97 -40.71
C GLN A 221 -6.90 -7.71 -39.25
N GLN A 222 -6.06 -8.52 -38.62
CA GLN A 222 -5.61 -8.30 -37.24
C GLN A 222 -4.71 -7.07 -37.11
N MET A 223 -3.82 -6.84 -38.07
CA MET A 223 -3.02 -5.60 -38.13
C MET A 223 -3.90 -4.37 -38.37
N ALA A 224 -4.79 -4.45 -39.37
CA ALA A 224 -5.75 -3.40 -39.67
C ALA A 224 -6.68 -3.16 -38.48
N GLN A 225 -7.14 -4.19 -37.76
CA GLN A 225 -7.97 -4.08 -36.56
C GLN A 225 -7.19 -3.51 -35.37
N ASN A 226 -5.95 -3.91 -35.12
CA ASN A 226 -5.14 -3.34 -34.04
C ASN A 226 -4.91 -1.85 -34.27
N MET A 227 -4.59 -1.47 -35.50
CA MET A 227 -4.42 -0.08 -35.90
C MET A 227 -5.75 0.68 -35.92
N MET A 228 -6.81 0.06 -36.43
CA MET A 228 -8.18 0.57 -36.48
C MET A 228 -8.81 0.66 -35.09
N GLN A 229 -8.42 -0.15 -34.11
CA GLN A 229 -8.98 -0.11 -32.75
C GLN A 229 -8.23 0.85 -31.86
N SER A 230 -6.91 1.00 -32.07
CA SER A 230 -6.19 2.22 -31.68
C SER A 230 -6.83 3.48 -32.27
N MET A 231 -7.55 3.35 -33.39
CA MET A 231 -8.33 4.43 -34.03
C MET A 231 -9.82 4.43 -33.64
N MET A 232 -10.45 3.31 -33.27
CA MET A 232 -11.88 3.19 -32.92
C MET A 232 -12.15 3.48 -31.45
N GLN A 233 -11.12 3.46 -30.59
CA GLN A 233 -11.18 4.17 -29.31
C GLN A 233 -11.47 5.66 -29.54
N ASN A 234 -11.27 6.15 -30.77
CA ASN A 234 -11.32 7.52 -31.22
C ASN A 234 -12.31 7.79 -32.38
N MET A 235 -13.11 6.80 -32.86
CA MET A 235 -14.18 7.06 -33.83
C MET A 235 -15.16 5.88 -34.03
N GLN A 236 -16.47 6.17 -33.99
CA GLN A 236 -17.52 5.26 -34.47
C GLN A 236 -17.78 5.49 -35.97
N GLY A 237 -17.62 4.43 -36.76
CA GLY A 237 -18.25 4.28 -38.06
C GLY A 237 -17.34 4.55 -39.25
N MET A 238 -16.68 3.50 -39.75
CA MET A 238 -16.52 3.20 -41.18
C MET A 238 -15.86 1.82 -41.36
N GLN A 239 -16.32 1.07 -42.37
CA GLN A 239 -15.82 -0.25 -42.73
C GLN A 239 -14.74 -0.14 -43.82
N GLY A 240 -13.58 -0.76 -43.57
CA GLY A 240 -12.52 -0.99 -44.54
C GLY A 240 -11.50 0.14 -44.68
N MET A 241 -10.22 -0.21 -44.76
CA MET A 241 -9.14 0.72 -45.10
C MET A 241 -9.13 0.99 -46.62
N SER A 242 -9.23 2.25 -47.04
CA SER A 242 -9.04 2.63 -48.44
C SER A 242 -7.55 2.90 -48.75
N PRO A 243 -7.09 2.71 -50.00
CA PRO A 243 -5.73 3.09 -50.41
C PRO A 243 -5.37 4.56 -50.11
N GLU A 244 -6.39 5.44 -50.10
CA GLU A 244 -6.26 6.86 -49.77
C GLU A 244 -5.93 7.09 -48.29
N GLN A 245 -6.48 6.27 -47.39
CA GLN A 245 -6.17 6.34 -45.96
C GLN A 245 -4.73 5.88 -45.66
N MET A 246 -4.21 4.87 -46.36
CA MET A 246 -2.81 4.45 -46.23
C MET A 246 -1.84 5.53 -46.71
N GLN A 247 -2.17 6.23 -47.81
CA GLN A 247 -1.38 7.36 -48.28
C GLN A 247 -1.38 8.52 -47.28
N GLY A 248 -2.53 8.80 -46.65
CA GLY A 248 -2.66 9.78 -45.58
C GLY A 248 -1.76 9.47 -44.38
N MET A 249 -1.73 8.21 -43.93
CA MET A 249 -0.88 7.79 -42.80
C MET A 249 0.61 7.94 -43.10
N ARG A 250 1.06 7.57 -44.30
CA ARG A 250 2.47 7.78 -44.71
C ARG A 250 2.83 9.26 -44.69
N GLN A 251 1.95 10.13 -45.20
CA GLN A 251 2.16 11.57 -45.21
C GLN A 251 2.18 12.16 -43.78
N MET A 252 1.37 11.65 -42.86
CA MET A 252 1.41 12.03 -41.45
C MET A 252 2.76 11.69 -40.82
N LEU A 253 3.27 10.46 -41.03
CA LEU A 253 4.58 10.05 -40.51
C LEU A 253 5.72 10.89 -41.09
N GLN A 254 5.64 11.26 -42.37
CA GLN A 254 6.60 12.17 -43.00
C GLN A 254 6.60 13.56 -42.35
N ASP A 255 5.42 14.13 -42.11
CA ASP A 255 5.27 15.42 -41.43
C ASP A 255 5.80 15.36 -39.99
N LEU A 256 5.50 14.28 -39.26
CA LEU A 256 6.03 14.03 -37.92
C LEU A 256 7.55 13.95 -37.90
N ASN A 257 8.15 13.16 -38.80
CA ASN A 257 9.61 13.07 -38.92
C ASN A 257 10.24 14.41 -39.31
N GLN A 258 9.56 15.23 -40.12
CA GLN A 258 10.01 16.59 -40.41
C GLN A 258 10.06 17.45 -39.15
N MET A 259 9.01 17.42 -38.32
CA MET A 259 8.99 18.15 -37.04
C MET A 259 10.09 17.66 -36.09
N LEU A 260 10.31 16.35 -36.01
CA LEU A 260 11.38 15.74 -35.20
C LEU A 260 12.78 16.20 -35.64
N ARG A 261 13.05 16.23 -36.95
CA ARG A 261 14.30 16.77 -37.51
C ARG A 261 14.49 18.25 -37.20
N GLU A 262 13.42 19.03 -37.18
CA GLU A 262 13.47 20.45 -36.82
C GLU A 262 13.83 20.63 -35.35
N MET A 263 13.22 19.85 -34.45
CA MET A 263 13.56 19.88 -33.02
C MET A 263 15.01 19.46 -32.74
N GLN A 264 15.51 18.41 -33.39
CA GLN A 264 16.91 17.98 -33.23
C GLN A 264 17.91 19.05 -33.66
N LYS A 265 17.52 19.96 -34.57
CA LYS A 265 18.32 21.12 -34.98
C LYS A 265 18.14 22.35 -34.07
N GLY A 266 17.36 22.22 -32.99
CA GLY A 266 17.05 23.31 -32.06
C GLY A 266 15.94 24.27 -32.53
N GLY A 267 15.16 23.88 -33.55
CA GLY A 267 13.99 24.63 -34.02
C GLY A 267 12.72 24.34 -33.20
N GLN A 268 11.67 25.13 -33.42
CA GLN A 268 10.35 24.91 -32.84
C GLN A 268 9.37 24.56 -33.96
N PRO A 269 9.00 23.27 -34.13
CA PRO A 269 8.06 22.87 -35.16
C PRO A 269 6.66 23.43 -34.87
N ASP A 270 5.92 23.73 -35.93
CA ASP A 270 4.53 24.21 -35.83
C ASP A 270 3.57 23.06 -35.54
N PHE A 271 3.47 22.71 -34.25
CA PHE A 271 2.56 21.66 -33.77
C PHE A 271 1.09 22.00 -34.05
N GLN A 272 0.73 23.28 -34.07
CA GLN A 272 -0.64 23.71 -34.34
C GLN A 272 -1.03 23.39 -35.79
N GLN A 273 -0.14 23.66 -36.74
CA GLN A 273 -0.34 23.26 -38.14
C GLN A 273 -0.44 21.74 -38.31
N PHE A 274 0.36 20.97 -37.57
CA PHE A 274 0.26 19.51 -37.57
C PHE A 274 -1.10 19.04 -37.06
N MET A 275 -1.60 19.61 -35.97
CA MET A 275 -2.92 19.29 -35.42
C MET A 275 -4.08 19.80 -36.29
N GLU A 276 -3.93 20.89 -37.03
CA GLU A 276 -4.92 21.31 -38.02
C GLU A 276 -5.05 20.31 -39.18
N LYS A 277 -3.93 19.72 -39.60
CA LYS A 277 -3.87 18.77 -40.72
C LYS A 277 -4.24 17.34 -40.31
N TRP A 278 -3.80 16.90 -39.13
CA TRP A 278 -3.87 15.51 -38.68
C TRP A 278 -4.61 15.32 -37.34
N GLY A 279 -5.07 16.38 -36.70
CA GLY A 279 -5.74 16.30 -35.38
C GLY A 279 -6.97 15.39 -35.37
N GLN A 280 -7.64 15.25 -36.51
CA GLN A 280 -8.77 14.32 -36.68
C GLN A 280 -8.38 12.85 -36.52
N ASN A 281 -7.09 12.53 -36.61
CA ASN A 281 -6.55 11.18 -36.45
C ASN A 281 -6.26 10.82 -34.97
N PHE A 282 -6.32 11.78 -34.04
CA PHE A 282 -5.95 11.60 -32.62
C PHE A 282 -7.15 11.48 -31.65
N GLY A 283 -8.39 11.63 -32.12
CA GLY A 283 -9.61 11.28 -31.37
C GLY A 283 -9.99 12.15 -30.17
N ASP A 284 -10.52 11.50 -29.11
CA ASP A 284 -11.14 12.16 -27.95
C ASP A 284 -10.13 12.77 -26.95
N ASN A 285 -8.88 12.30 -26.97
CA ASN A 285 -7.79 12.88 -26.19
C ASN A 285 -6.60 13.25 -27.09
N PRO A 286 -6.76 14.26 -27.96
CA PRO A 286 -5.69 14.69 -28.84
C PRO A 286 -4.57 15.33 -28.01
N PRO A 287 -3.29 15.05 -28.33
CA PRO A 287 -2.17 15.66 -27.63
C PRO A 287 -2.27 17.19 -27.75
N GLN A 288 -2.15 17.88 -26.62
CA GLN A 288 -2.24 19.34 -26.55
C GLN A 288 -0.91 20.01 -26.87
N SER A 289 0.18 19.25 -26.86
CA SER A 289 1.52 19.73 -27.14
C SER A 289 2.36 18.67 -27.85
N MET A 290 3.44 19.14 -28.48
CA MET A 290 4.44 18.25 -29.07
C MET A 290 5.07 17.33 -28.03
N GLU A 291 5.29 17.80 -26.80
CA GLU A 291 5.84 17.01 -25.70
C GLU A 291 4.90 15.85 -25.34
N GLU A 292 3.60 16.15 -25.18
CA GLU A 292 2.58 15.12 -24.90
C GLU A 292 2.45 14.09 -26.04
N LEU A 293 2.54 14.53 -27.31
CA LEU A 293 2.56 13.61 -28.45
C LEU A 293 3.78 12.67 -28.39
N LEU A 294 4.95 13.20 -28.05
CA LEU A 294 6.18 12.40 -27.99
C LEU A 294 6.17 11.41 -26.83
N ASP A 295 5.64 11.81 -25.68
CA ASP A 295 5.48 10.92 -24.53
C ASP A 295 4.54 9.76 -24.88
N GLN A 296 3.39 10.04 -25.49
CA GLN A 296 2.46 8.99 -25.98
C GLN A 296 3.12 8.03 -27.00
N LEU A 297 3.92 8.58 -27.93
CA LEU A 297 4.64 7.76 -28.93
C LEU A 297 5.75 6.93 -28.28
N ASN A 298 6.47 7.50 -27.32
CA ASN A 298 7.50 6.81 -26.57
C ASN A 298 6.90 5.67 -25.75
N ASP A 299 5.81 5.89 -25.02
CA ASP A 299 5.14 4.86 -24.21
C ASP A 299 4.72 3.66 -25.06
N ARG A 300 4.11 3.93 -26.21
CA ARG A 300 3.72 2.89 -27.18
C ARG A 300 4.92 2.16 -27.78
N ASN A 301 6.02 2.86 -28.05
CA ASN A 301 7.27 2.24 -28.51
C ASN A 301 7.89 1.35 -27.42
N GLN A 302 7.87 1.78 -26.15
CA GLN A 302 8.35 0.98 -25.02
C GLN A 302 7.50 -0.28 -24.82
N GLN A 303 6.17 -0.17 -24.88
CA GLN A 303 5.27 -1.33 -24.82
C GLN A 303 5.59 -2.35 -25.93
N MET A 304 5.79 -1.89 -27.17
CA MET A 304 6.17 -2.76 -28.28
C MET A 304 7.54 -3.41 -28.04
N GLN A 305 8.53 -2.67 -27.58
CA GLN A 305 9.86 -3.21 -27.28
C GLN A 305 9.82 -4.25 -26.15
N SER A 306 9.09 -3.98 -25.07
CA SER A 306 8.93 -4.93 -23.96
C SER A 306 8.16 -6.19 -24.40
N LEU A 307 7.15 -6.06 -25.27
CA LEU A 307 6.50 -7.21 -25.91
C LEU A 307 7.51 -8.01 -26.74
N MET A 308 8.27 -7.37 -27.62
CA MET A 308 9.30 -8.06 -28.41
C MET A 308 10.33 -8.77 -27.52
N GLN A 309 10.65 -8.19 -26.36
CA GLN A 309 11.57 -8.80 -25.38
C GLN A 309 10.97 -9.98 -24.62
N SER A 310 9.66 -9.96 -24.38
CA SER A 310 8.93 -11.08 -23.79
C SER A 310 8.90 -12.31 -24.70
N LEU A 311 9.02 -12.13 -26.02
CA LEU A 311 9.11 -13.21 -27.00
C LEU A 311 10.47 -13.92 -26.94
N SER A 312 10.47 -15.22 -27.25
CA SER A 312 11.71 -15.99 -27.42
C SER A 312 12.60 -15.40 -28.53
N PRO A 313 13.92 -15.68 -28.53
CA PRO A 313 14.82 -15.16 -29.57
C PRO A 313 14.40 -15.51 -31.01
N ASP A 314 13.73 -16.65 -31.19
CA ASP A 314 13.24 -17.10 -32.50
C ASP A 314 11.94 -16.37 -32.87
N GLN A 315 10.95 -16.34 -31.97
CA GLN A 315 9.69 -15.62 -32.19
C GLN A 315 9.91 -14.11 -32.40
N ARG A 316 10.86 -13.51 -31.67
CA ARG A 316 11.25 -12.12 -31.83
C ARG A 316 11.76 -11.83 -33.24
N ARG A 317 12.64 -12.67 -33.77
CA ARG A 317 13.15 -12.53 -35.15
C ARG A 317 12.03 -12.68 -36.17
N GLN A 318 11.19 -13.69 -36.01
CA GLN A 318 10.05 -13.90 -36.90
C GLN A 318 9.05 -12.73 -36.89
N MET A 319 8.79 -12.14 -35.71
CA MET A 319 7.93 -10.98 -35.59
C MET A 319 8.57 -9.72 -36.21
N GLN A 320 9.89 -9.55 -36.09
CA GLN A 320 10.62 -8.46 -36.77
C GLN A 320 10.50 -8.59 -38.30
N ASP A 321 10.77 -9.78 -38.83
CA ASP A 321 10.68 -10.06 -40.26
C ASP A 321 9.25 -9.86 -40.81
N LEU A 322 8.24 -10.32 -40.04
CA LEU A 322 6.84 -10.12 -40.38
C LEU A 322 6.49 -8.63 -40.43
N MET A 323 6.86 -7.86 -39.40
CA MET A 323 6.61 -6.42 -39.37
C MET A 323 7.34 -5.68 -40.49
N GLU A 324 8.59 -6.03 -40.78
CA GLU A 324 9.37 -5.45 -41.87
C GLU A 324 8.71 -5.69 -43.24
N SER A 325 8.28 -6.93 -43.51
CA SER A 325 7.57 -7.26 -44.76
C SER A 325 6.27 -6.48 -44.91
N LEU A 326 5.51 -6.35 -43.83
CA LEU A 326 4.24 -5.62 -43.85
C LEU A 326 4.45 -4.10 -44.05
N TYR A 327 5.49 -3.51 -43.45
CA TYR A 327 5.83 -2.10 -43.68
C TYR A 327 6.36 -1.83 -45.08
N ASP A 328 7.08 -2.78 -45.68
CA ASP A 328 7.54 -2.74 -47.08
C ASP A 328 6.34 -2.71 -48.05
N GLU A 329 5.37 -3.62 -47.88
CA GLU A 329 4.12 -3.64 -48.69
C GLU A 329 3.34 -2.33 -48.60
N MET A 330 3.31 -1.72 -47.41
CA MET A 330 2.65 -0.43 -47.20
C MET A 330 3.52 0.78 -47.59
N GLY A 331 4.76 0.56 -48.02
CA GLY A 331 5.73 1.60 -48.38
C GLY A 331 6.01 2.61 -47.25
N MET A 332 6.03 2.15 -45.99
CA MET A 332 6.26 2.98 -44.80
C MET A 332 7.58 2.66 -44.08
N GLN A 333 8.39 1.73 -44.62
CA GLN A 333 9.60 1.25 -43.98
C GLN A 333 10.57 2.40 -43.62
N GLY A 334 10.78 3.34 -44.55
CA GLY A 334 11.70 4.47 -44.33
C GLY A 334 11.21 5.43 -43.25
N GLU A 335 9.91 5.76 -43.26
CA GLU A 335 9.29 6.67 -42.31
C GLU A 335 9.31 6.09 -40.88
N MET A 336 9.00 4.80 -40.74
CA MET A 336 9.02 4.14 -39.42
C MET A 336 10.44 3.99 -38.87
N GLN A 337 11.42 3.69 -39.73
CA GLN A 337 12.82 3.58 -39.32
C GLN A 337 13.37 4.93 -38.84
N GLU A 338 13.04 6.02 -39.54
CA GLU A 338 13.43 7.37 -39.14
C GLU A 338 12.76 7.79 -37.82
N LEU A 339 11.46 7.49 -37.65
CA LEU A 339 10.74 7.76 -36.41
C LEU A 339 11.37 7.01 -35.22
N ALA A 340 11.64 5.72 -35.38
CA ALA A 340 12.25 4.90 -34.34
C ALA A 340 13.65 5.41 -33.94
N GLN A 341 14.43 5.88 -34.91
CA GLN A 341 15.73 6.49 -34.66
C GLN A 341 15.62 7.80 -33.88
N HIS A 342 14.69 8.69 -34.26
CA HIS A 342 14.44 9.93 -33.53
C HIS A 342 14.02 9.68 -32.08
N LEU A 343 13.10 8.74 -31.85
CA LEU A 343 12.66 8.39 -30.49
C LEU A 343 13.80 7.78 -29.67
N SER A 344 14.60 6.89 -30.25
CA SER A 344 15.74 6.29 -29.55
C SER A 344 16.84 7.30 -29.19
N ASP A 345 17.06 8.32 -30.02
CA ASP A 345 18.04 9.38 -29.76
C ASP A 345 17.58 10.33 -28.64
N MET A 346 16.27 10.62 -28.57
CA MET A 346 15.69 11.53 -27.57
C MET A 346 15.43 10.85 -26.23
N TYR A 347 15.03 9.57 -26.24
CA TYR A 347 14.71 8.78 -25.06
C TYR A 347 15.66 7.56 -24.97
N PRO A 348 16.92 7.75 -24.55
CA PRO A 348 17.86 6.66 -24.37
C PRO A 348 17.30 5.66 -23.34
N SER A 349 17.32 4.38 -23.71
CA SER A 349 16.60 3.30 -23.03
C SER A 349 17.27 2.83 -21.73
N ASP A 350 17.28 3.69 -20.72
CA ASP A 350 17.79 3.42 -19.36
C ASP A 350 16.75 2.79 -18.40
N GLN A 351 15.46 2.88 -18.72
CA GLN A 351 14.36 2.29 -17.92
C GLN A 351 13.63 1.20 -18.71
N ARG A 352 14.37 0.15 -19.11
CA ARG A 352 13.79 -1.01 -19.78
C ARG A 352 13.03 -1.84 -18.75
N MET A 353 11.72 -1.96 -18.92
CA MET A 353 10.91 -2.85 -18.11
C MET A 353 10.80 -4.21 -18.79
N ASP A 354 11.45 -5.20 -18.17
CA ASP A 354 11.36 -6.60 -18.56
C ASP A 354 10.21 -7.28 -17.82
N TYR A 355 9.22 -7.78 -18.56
CA TYR A 355 8.10 -8.54 -18.02
C TYR A 355 8.28 -10.04 -18.33
N PRO A 356 8.69 -10.87 -17.35
CA PRO A 356 8.92 -12.28 -17.57
C PRO A 356 7.60 -13.06 -17.46
N PHE A 357 6.82 -13.10 -18.54
CA PHE A 357 5.61 -13.93 -18.64
C PHE A 357 5.97 -15.42 -18.57
N ARG A 358 5.16 -16.19 -17.85
CA ARG A 358 5.39 -17.64 -17.60
C ARG A 358 4.10 -18.47 -17.57
N GLY A 359 2.98 -17.88 -17.96
CA GLY A 359 1.70 -18.59 -17.95
C GLY A 359 1.54 -19.55 -19.11
N ASP A 360 0.34 -20.11 -19.21
CA ASP A 360 -0.06 -21.06 -20.26
C ASP A 360 -1.23 -20.52 -21.11
N GLU A 361 -1.90 -19.44 -20.67
CA GLU A 361 -3.06 -18.89 -21.36
C GLU A 361 -2.63 -18.06 -22.57
N SER A 362 -3.06 -18.50 -23.76
CA SER A 362 -2.68 -17.84 -25.00
C SER A 362 -3.43 -16.53 -25.20
N LEU A 363 -2.71 -15.47 -25.56
CA LEU A 363 -3.30 -14.17 -25.87
C LEU A 363 -3.26 -13.91 -27.38
N THR A 364 -4.21 -13.14 -27.88
CA THR A 364 -4.05 -12.46 -29.16
C THR A 364 -3.05 -11.32 -29.01
N MET A 365 -2.45 -10.87 -30.12
CA MET A 365 -1.57 -9.68 -30.13
C MET A 365 -2.24 -8.46 -29.47
N GLN A 366 -3.55 -8.32 -29.65
CA GLN A 366 -4.29 -7.20 -29.06
C GLN A 366 -4.41 -7.31 -27.54
N GLU A 367 -4.75 -8.50 -27.04
CA GLU A 367 -4.85 -8.73 -25.61
C GLU A 367 -3.48 -8.66 -24.94
N ALA A 368 -2.43 -9.11 -25.63
CA ALA A 368 -1.04 -8.91 -25.24
C ALA A 368 -0.69 -7.42 -25.07
N MET A 369 -1.01 -6.56 -26.05
CA MET A 369 -0.78 -5.11 -25.93
C MET A 369 -1.57 -4.49 -24.77
N LYS A 370 -2.86 -4.84 -24.62
CA LYS A 370 -3.68 -4.36 -23.49
C LYS A 370 -3.12 -4.79 -22.14
N LEU A 371 -2.63 -6.02 -22.05
CA LEU A 371 -2.00 -6.53 -20.86
C LEU A 371 -0.71 -5.75 -20.55
N MET A 372 0.11 -5.47 -21.55
CA MET A 372 1.32 -4.64 -21.39
C MET A 372 1.00 -3.23 -20.91
N ASP A 373 -0.08 -2.62 -21.43
CA ASP A 373 -0.58 -1.33 -20.94
C ASP A 373 -1.00 -1.41 -19.47
N GLU A 374 -1.79 -2.42 -19.10
CA GLU A 374 -2.18 -2.68 -17.71
C GLU A 374 -0.95 -2.83 -16.80
N MET A 375 0.09 -3.54 -17.26
CA MET A 375 1.36 -3.75 -16.54
C MET A 375 2.14 -2.45 -16.32
N ALA A 376 2.27 -1.63 -17.36
CA ALA A 376 2.93 -0.32 -17.27
C ALA A 376 2.17 0.61 -16.31
N ARG A 377 0.83 0.64 -16.39
CA ARG A 377 -0.02 1.42 -15.48
C ARG A 377 0.10 0.96 -14.03
N MET A 378 0.13 -0.35 -13.77
CA MET A 378 0.36 -0.88 -12.42
C MET A 378 1.72 -0.46 -11.86
N GLU A 379 2.74 -0.36 -12.70
CA GLU A 379 4.07 0.08 -12.29
C GLU A 379 4.14 1.59 -12.00
N SER A 380 3.55 2.41 -12.86
CA SER A 380 3.37 3.85 -12.61
C SER A 380 2.63 4.09 -11.30
N LEU A 381 1.52 3.39 -11.07
CA LEU A 381 0.77 3.48 -9.83
C LEU A 381 1.59 3.05 -8.61
N GLU A 382 2.45 2.02 -8.73
CA GLU A 382 3.36 1.63 -7.65
C GLU A 382 4.33 2.78 -7.30
N GLN A 383 4.84 3.49 -8.30
CA GLN A 383 5.72 4.65 -8.11
C GLN A 383 4.97 5.82 -7.45
N ASP A 384 3.75 6.11 -7.86
CA ASP A 384 2.90 7.14 -7.27
C ASP A 384 2.57 6.84 -5.81
N LEU A 385 2.18 5.61 -5.50
CA LEU A 385 1.93 5.17 -4.12
C LEU A 385 3.22 5.23 -3.28
N ARG A 386 4.39 5.03 -3.88
CA ARG A 386 5.69 5.19 -3.21
C ARG A 386 6.02 6.67 -2.97
N ALA A 387 5.76 7.54 -3.93
CA ALA A 387 5.92 8.99 -3.78
C ALA A 387 4.98 9.56 -2.71
N ALA A 388 3.73 9.09 -2.68
CA ALA A 388 2.72 9.44 -1.68
C ALA A 388 3.14 9.11 -0.24
N GLN A 389 4.05 8.16 -0.02
CA GLN A 389 4.60 7.89 1.32
C GLN A 389 5.50 9.02 1.84
N MET A 390 6.04 9.84 0.94
CA MET A 390 6.93 10.96 1.25
C MET A 390 6.22 12.30 1.12
N ALA A 391 5.22 12.39 0.23
CA ALA A 391 4.43 13.57 -0.03
C ALA A 391 3.35 13.82 1.05
N PRO A 392 2.90 15.08 1.23
CA PRO A 392 1.83 15.40 2.17
C PRO A 392 0.42 15.08 1.66
N GLU A 393 0.22 14.88 0.35
CA GLU A 393 -1.10 14.73 -0.27
C GLU A 393 -1.09 13.64 -1.34
N ILE A 394 -2.21 12.93 -1.47
CA ILE A 394 -2.46 11.92 -2.50
C ILE A 394 -3.37 12.55 -3.55
N PRO A 395 -2.95 12.63 -4.84
CA PRO A 395 -3.79 13.14 -5.92
C PRO A 395 -5.07 12.32 -6.11
N GLU A 396 -6.13 12.98 -6.58
CA GLU A 396 -7.38 12.30 -6.98
C GLU A 396 -7.15 11.33 -8.15
N SER A 397 -6.24 11.65 -9.07
CA SER A 397 -5.88 10.78 -10.19
C SER A 397 -5.37 9.42 -9.71
N THR A 398 -4.52 9.40 -8.68
CA THR A 398 -4.02 8.15 -8.08
C THR A 398 -5.15 7.32 -7.47
N VAL A 399 -6.17 7.95 -6.88
CA VAL A 399 -7.36 7.23 -6.38
C VAL A 399 -8.14 6.60 -7.52
N GLN A 400 -8.32 7.33 -8.63
CA GLN A 400 -9.00 6.83 -9.81
C GLN A 400 -8.24 5.67 -10.46
N GLU A 401 -6.91 5.72 -10.51
CA GLU A 401 -6.09 4.60 -10.99
C GLU A 401 -6.19 3.35 -10.12
N VAL A 402 -6.20 3.51 -8.79
CA VAL A 402 -6.47 2.40 -7.86
C VAL A 402 -7.85 1.79 -8.12
N ARG A 403 -8.87 2.62 -8.36
CA ARG A 403 -10.23 2.17 -8.68
C ARG A 403 -10.27 1.29 -9.92
N GLU A 404 -9.53 1.67 -10.96
CA GLU A 404 -9.50 0.95 -12.23
C GLU A 404 -8.67 -0.35 -12.16
N LEU A 405 -7.53 -0.33 -11.45
CA LEU A 405 -6.58 -1.45 -11.44
C LEU A 405 -6.80 -2.45 -10.30
N LEU A 406 -7.18 -1.98 -9.12
CA LEU A 406 -7.37 -2.81 -7.91
C LEU A 406 -8.84 -2.98 -7.55
N GLY A 407 -9.68 -1.99 -7.84
CA GLY A 407 -11.12 -2.04 -7.62
C GLY A 407 -11.64 -0.97 -6.64
N GLU A 408 -12.95 -0.96 -6.47
CA GLU A 408 -13.66 0.07 -5.69
C GLU A 408 -13.35 0.01 -4.19
N GLU A 409 -13.09 -1.18 -3.63
CA GLU A 409 -12.74 -1.33 -2.22
C GLU A 409 -11.40 -0.67 -1.90
N GLU A 410 -10.37 -0.94 -2.68
CA GLU A 410 -9.04 -0.35 -2.53
C GLU A 410 -9.06 1.17 -2.75
N ALA A 411 -9.87 1.65 -3.70
CA ALA A 411 -10.03 3.08 -3.94
C ALA A 411 -10.62 3.79 -2.72
N LYS A 412 -11.72 3.26 -2.14
CA LYS A 412 -12.29 3.77 -0.90
C LYS A 412 -11.30 3.75 0.26
N GLN A 413 -10.45 2.71 0.35
CA GLN A 413 -9.40 2.63 1.35
C GLN A 413 -8.37 3.76 1.16
N LEU A 414 -7.96 4.05 -0.07
CA LEU A 414 -7.03 5.16 -0.36
C LEU A 414 -7.65 6.53 -0.06
N GLU A 415 -8.93 6.73 -0.39
CA GLU A 415 -9.68 7.95 -0.05
C GLU A 415 -9.71 8.19 1.47
N ASN A 416 -10.01 7.15 2.25
CA ASN A 416 -9.98 7.22 3.70
C ASN A 416 -8.59 7.62 4.24
N LEU A 417 -7.50 7.13 3.64
CA LEU A 417 -6.14 7.52 4.01
C LEU A 417 -5.84 8.98 3.69
N ARG A 418 -6.31 9.47 2.53
CA ARG A 418 -6.17 10.87 2.13
C ARG A 418 -6.87 11.81 3.12
N ASP A 419 -8.04 11.40 3.61
CA ASP A 419 -8.90 12.28 4.41
C ASP A 419 -8.56 12.27 5.92
N LEU A 420 -7.58 11.46 6.38
CA LEU A 420 -7.24 11.33 7.80
C LEU A 420 -6.92 12.67 8.49
N ALA A 421 -6.09 13.50 7.85
CA ALA A 421 -5.68 14.79 8.40
C ALA A 421 -6.88 15.74 8.54
N LYS A 422 -7.75 15.74 7.52
CA LYS A 422 -8.98 16.54 7.49
C LYS A 422 -9.97 16.09 8.58
N LYS A 423 -10.18 14.77 8.75
CA LYS A 423 -11.04 14.23 9.83
C LYS A 423 -10.57 14.66 11.22
N LEU A 424 -9.26 14.72 11.47
CA LEU A 424 -8.71 15.20 12.74
C LEU A 424 -8.87 16.71 12.94
N GLU A 425 -8.74 17.48 11.85
CA GLU A 425 -8.94 18.93 11.85
C GLU A 425 -10.41 19.30 12.11
N ASP A 426 -11.34 18.65 11.40
CA ASP A 426 -12.79 18.83 11.56
C ASP A 426 -13.27 18.46 12.98
N ALA A 427 -12.66 17.45 13.60
CA ALA A 427 -12.94 17.07 14.99
C ALA A 427 -12.29 18.00 16.04
N GLY A 428 -11.44 18.94 15.61
CA GLY A 428 -10.72 19.87 16.47
C GLY A 428 -9.60 19.21 17.30
N TYR A 429 -9.05 18.09 16.83
CA TYR A 429 -7.92 17.40 17.45
C TYR A 429 -6.57 17.93 16.95
N VAL A 430 -6.54 18.42 15.71
CA VAL A 430 -5.38 19.06 15.11
C VAL A 430 -5.82 20.43 14.55
N GLN A 431 -4.89 21.38 14.47
CA GLN A 431 -5.08 22.68 13.84
C GLN A 431 -3.96 22.94 12.83
N ARG A 432 -4.26 23.52 11.68
CA ARG A 432 -3.23 24.04 10.75
C ARG A 432 -2.78 25.43 11.20
N ASN A 433 -1.47 25.59 11.35
CA ASN A 433 -0.80 26.87 11.59
C ASN A 433 0.20 27.10 10.44
N GLY A 434 -0.28 27.71 9.35
CA GLY A 434 0.46 27.75 8.08
C GLY A 434 0.63 26.35 7.49
N GLU A 435 1.87 25.96 7.19
CA GLU A 435 2.21 24.61 6.69
C GLU A 435 2.35 23.55 7.82
N ARG A 436 2.25 23.95 9.09
CA ARG A 436 2.43 23.04 10.23
C ARG A 436 1.10 22.56 10.79
N LEU A 437 0.97 21.25 10.95
CA LEU A 437 -0.09 20.63 11.74
C LEU A 437 0.33 20.65 13.22
N GLU A 438 -0.55 21.14 14.09
CA GLU A 438 -0.32 21.20 15.54
C GLU A 438 -1.44 20.51 16.31
N ILE A 439 -1.08 19.76 17.36
CA ILE A 439 -2.05 19.06 18.20
C ILE A 439 -2.75 20.07 19.13
N THR A 440 -4.08 19.99 19.23
CA THR A 440 -4.85 20.86 20.11
C THR A 440 -4.81 20.39 21.57
N PRO A 441 -5.07 21.27 22.56
CA PRO A 441 -5.23 20.87 23.96
C PRO A 441 -6.35 19.84 24.20
N ARG A 442 -7.34 19.76 23.31
CA ARG A 442 -8.41 18.75 23.36
C ARG A 442 -7.86 17.36 23.05
N ALA A 443 -7.09 17.21 21.97
CA ALA A 443 -6.43 15.96 21.62
C ALA A 443 -5.47 15.49 22.71
N LEU A 444 -4.64 16.40 23.25
CA LEU A 444 -3.72 16.07 24.34
C LEU A 444 -4.42 15.52 25.59
N ARG A 445 -5.56 16.11 25.97
CA ARG A 445 -6.38 15.61 27.09
C ARG A 445 -6.93 14.22 26.82
N LYS A 446 -7.44 13.96 25.60
CA LYS A 446 -7.98 12.65 25.21
C LYS A 446 -6.88 11.56 25.23
N ILE A 447 -5.72 11.85 24.65
CA ILE A 447 -4.54 10.98 24.68
C ILE A 447 -4.12 10.67 26.13
N GLY A 448 -4.05 11.69 26.98
CA GLY A 448 -3.72 11.52 28.40
C GLY A 448 -4.73 10.64 29.16
N GLN A 449 -6.03 10.80 28.91
CA GLN A 449 -7.08 9.98 29.50
C GLN A 449 -7.03 8.52 29.04
N LYS A 450 -6.66 8.27 27.78
CA LYS A 450 -6.43 6.92 27.26
C LYS A 450 -5.23 6.26 27.93
N ALA A 451 -4.08 6.95 27.97
CA ALA A 451 -2.89 6.47 28.66
C ALA A 451 -3.16 6.16 30.15
N LEU A 452 -3.97 7.00 30.81
CA LEU A 452 -4.44 6.75 32.17
C LEU A 452 -5.24 5.44 32.26
N ARG A 453 -6.25 5.26 31.40
CA ARG A 453 -7.06 4.03 31.35
C ARG A 453 -6.22 2.78 31.13
N GLU A 454 -5.30 2.80 30.17
CA GLU A 454 -4.41 1.68 29.88
C GLU A 454 -3.56 1.28 31.09
N VAL A 455 -3.04 2.25 31.85
CA VAL A 455 -2.29 1.98 33.08
C VAL A 455 -3.22 1.45 34.19
N PHE A 456 -4.44 1.97 34.32
CA PHE A 456 -5.39 1.56 35.36
C PHE A 456 -6.05 0.20 35.10
N ASP A 457 -6.32 -0.16 33.85
CA ASP A 457 -6.96 -1.44 33.50
C ASP A 457 -6.02 -2.62 33.74
N LYS A 458 -4.70 -2.43 33.57
CA LYS A 458 -3.68 -3.39 34.03
C LYS A 458 -3.72 -3.56 35.55
N LEU A 459 -3.85 -2.45 36.28
CA LEU A 459 -3.92 -2.44 37.75
C LEU A 459 -5.13 -3.18 38.34
N LYS A 460 -6.27 -3.22 37.63
CA LYS A 460 -7.46 -3.98 38.04
C LYS A 460 -7.28 -5.48 37.86
N LYS A 461 -6.54 -5.93 36.85
CA LYS A 461 -6.27 -7.35 36.61
C LYS A 461 -5.34 -7.96 37.67
N ASP A 462 -4.42 -7.16 38.22
CA ASP A 462 -3.45 -7.62 39.22
C ASP A 462 -3.92 -7.52 40.69
N ARG A 463 -5.07 -6.88 40.96
CA ARG A 463 -5.57 -6.62 42.33
C ARG A 463 -6.31 -7.78 43.03
N VAL A 464 -6.29 -8.99 42.49
CA VAL A 464 -6.97 -10.16 43.09
C VAL A 464 -6.20 -10.77 44.28
N GLY A 465 -5.07 -10.21 44.72
CA GLY A 465 -4.33 -10.73 45.89
C GLY A 465 -3.65 -9.68 46.75
N ASN A 466 -4.00 -9.68 48.05
CA ASN A 466 -3.27 -9.12 49.20
C ASN A 466 -3.21 -7.59 49.39
N HIS A 467 -4.03 -7.08 50.34
CA HIS A 467 -3.57 -6.74 51.70
C HIS A 467 -4.67 -5.99 52.48
N ALA A 468 -5.19 -6.64 53.52
CA ALA A 468 -5.88 -5.98 54.63
C ALA A 468 -4.83 -5.55 55.66
N MET A 469 -4.92 -4.34 56.21
CA MET A 469 -4.46 -4.02 57.56
C MET A 469 -5.09 -2.71 58.05
N GLU A 470 -5.84 -2.83 59.15
CA GLU A 470 -6.34 -1.75 60.01
C GLU A 470 -5.20 -0.99 60.70
N ARG A 471 -5.38 0.31 60.97
CA ARG A 471 -5.23 0.93 62.31
C ARG A 471 -5.36 2.47 62.30
N ARG A 472 -5.95 2.97 63.40
CA ARG A 472 -6.32 4.36 63.76
C ARG A 472 -5.12 5.19 64.27
N GLY A 473 -5.17 6.51 64.04
CA GLY A 473 -4.34 7.57 64.64
C GLY A 473 -5.16 8.86 64.76
N SER A 474 -4.89 9.67 65.79
CA SER A 474 -5.76 10.71 66.37
C SER A 474 -5.18 12.11 66.16
N SER A 475 -6.04 13.06 65.73
CA SER A 475 -5.92 14.54 65.85
C SER A 475 -5.96 15.34 64.53
N GLY A 476 -7.15 15.56 63.93
CA GLY A 476 -7.36 16.38 62.71
C GLY A 476 -8.57 17.33 62.79
N ASP A 477 -8.86 18.09 61.72
CA ASP A 477 -9.98 19.06 61.61
C ASP A 477 -11.36 18.41 61.36
N ARG A 478 -12.45 19.12 61.74
CA ARG A 478 -13.87 18.64 61.72
C ARG A 478 -14.34 18.17 60.31
N SER A 479 -14.86 16.95 60.24
CA SER A 479 -15.69 16.46 59.12
C SER A 479 -17.18 16.62 59.40
N ASP A 480 -18.03 16.54 58.37
CA ASP A 480 -19.49 16.68 58.47
C ASP A 480 -20.21 15.37 58.89
N GLU A 481 -19.49 14.25 59.01
CA GLU A 481 -20.05 12.98 59.50
C GLU A 481 -19.88 12.85 61.02
N ALA A 482 -20.99 12.70 61.73
CA ALA A 482 -21.01 12.40 63.15
C ALA A 482 -21.09 10.89 63.42
N LYS A 483 -20.38 10.42 64.44
CA LYS A 483 -20.49 9.05 64.97
C LYS A 483 -20.73 9.07 66.48
N ARG A 484 -21.22 7.96 67.05
CA ARG A 484 -21.27 7.79 68.51
C ARG A 484 -19.87 7.88 69.11
N TYR A 485 -19.78 8.56 70.24
CA TYR A 485 -18.55 8.74 71.00
C TYR A 485 -18.04 7.39 71.55
N GLU A 486 -16.77 7.09 71.27
CA GLU A 486 -16.02 6.00 71.88
C GLU A 486 -14.91 6.58 72.75
N PHE A 487 -14.57 5.88 73.84
CA PHE A 487 -13.47 6.29 74.70
C PHE A 487 -12.16 6.43 73.91
N GLY A 488 -11.62 7.65 73.83
CA GLY A 488 -10.42 7.99 73.06
C GLY A 488 -10.66 8.86 71.82
N ASP A 489 -11.91 9.12 71.43
CA ASP A 489 -12.22 10.08 70.37
C ASP A 489 -11.96 11.53 70.83
N PRO A 490 -11.54 12.43 69.92
CA PRO A 490 -11.53 13.87 70.18
C PRO A 490 -12.93 14.37 70.56
N PHE A 491 -13.05 15.14 71.63
CA PHE A 491 -14.34 15.58 72.18
C PHE A 491 -14.92 16.78 71.40
N LEU A 492 -15.18 16.57 70.11
CA LEU A 492 -15.80 17.53 69.19
C LEU A 492 -17.28 17.19 69.01
N LEU A 493 -18.09 17.55 69.99
CA LEU A 493 -19.51 17.17 70.07
C LEU A 493 -20.34 17.78 68.94
N ASP A 494 -21.17 16.95 68.28
CA ASP A 494 -22.34 17.41 67.55
C ASP A 494 -23.46 17.64 68.57
N LEU A 495 -23.61 18.91 68.99
CA LEU A 495 -24.58 19.29 70.02
C LEU A 495 -26.02 19.01 69.60
N GLU A 496 -26.35 19.18 68.31
CA GLU A 496 -27.71 18.98 67.81
C GLU A 496 -28.10 17.51 67.91
N ARG A 497 -27.25 16.62 67.38
CA ARG A 497 -27.50 15.17 67.43
C ARG A 497 -27.41 14.62 68.84
N THR A 498 -26.48 15.13 69.64
CA THR A 498 -26.34 14.73 71.05
C THR A 498 -27.58 15.07 71.87
N VAL A 499 -28.10 16.30 71.71
CA VAL A 499 -29.33 16.72 72.40
C VAL A 499 -30.54 15.96 71.86
N ARG A 500 -30.61 15.71 70.54
CA ARG A 500 -31.66 14.87 69.94
C ARG A 500 -31.66 13.46 70.53
N ASN A 501 -30.52 12.80 70.60
CA ASN A 501 -30.40 11.45 71.17
C ASN A 501 -30.85 11.44 72.65
N ALA A 502 -30.49 12.47 73.42
CA ALA A 502 -30.93 12.60 74.80
C ALA A 502 -32.45 12.85 74.93
N ILE A 503 -33.06 13.61 74.01
CA ILE A 503 -34.52 13.83 73.96
C ILE A 503 -35.24 12.55 73.55
N GLU A 504 -34.75 11.82 72.57
CA GLU A 504 -35.31 10.53 72.14
C GLU A 504 -35.26 9.50 73.27
N ARG A 505 -34.19 9.49 74.07
CA ARG A 505 -34.04 8.56 75.20
C ARG A 505 -34.95 8.89 76.39
N GLN A 506 -35.08 10.16 76.78
CA GLN A 506 -35.76 10.54 78.02
C GLN A 506 -37.14 11.21 77.82
N GLY A 507 -37.52 11.50 76.57
CA GLY A 507 -38.68 12.31 76.22
C GLY A 507 -38.43 13.82 76.27
N ALA A 508 -39.35 14.62 75.72
CA ALA A 508 -39.22 16.08 75.56
C ALA A 508 -39.36 16.91 76.87
N GLY A 509 -38.98 16.35 78.02
CA GLY A 509 -39.02 17.01 79.32
C GLY A 509 -37.80 17.92 79.57
N VAL A 510 -37.99 18.98 80.35
CA VAL A 510 -36.92 19.89 80.79
C VAL A 510 -36.77 19.76 82.32
N PRO A 511 -35.55 19.61 82.86
CA PRO A 511 -34.24 19.66 82.18
C PRO A 511 -33.86 18.35 81.46
N ILE A 512 -33.17 18.50 80.33
CA ILE A 512 -32.60 17.39 79.53
C ILE A 512 -31.32 16.91 80.23
N HIS A 513 -31.28 15.65 80.66
CA HIS A 513 -30.09 15.03 81.23
C HIS A 513 -29.30 14.30 80.14
N LEU A 514 -28.04 14.69 79.92
CA LEU A 514 -27.12 14.05 78.97
C LEU A 514 -26.34 12.91 79.63
N THR A 515 -26.20 11.79 78.92
CA THR A 515 -25.35 10.64 79.27
C THR A 515 -24.31 10.40 78.18
N PRO A 516 -23.19 9.71 78.46
CA PRO A 516 -22.16 9.43 77.46
C PRO A 516 -22.67 8.70 76.21
N ASP A 517 -23.69 7.86 76.35
CA ASP A 517 -24.30 7.13 75.22
C ASP A 517 -25.06 8.05 74.24
N ASP A 518 -25.41 9.26 74.68
CA ASP A 518 -26.07 10.26 73.84
C ASP A 518 -25.07 11.02 72.95
N PHE A 519 -23.78 10.99 73.28
CA PHE A 519 -22.77 11.82 72.64
C PHE A 519 -22.49 11.34 71.21
N GLU A 520 -22.69 12.23 70.26
CA GLU A 520 -22.14 12.10 68.91
C GLU A 520 -20.99 13.10 68.72
N VAL A 521 -19.91 12.64 68.12
CA VAL A 521 -18.72 13.44 67.81
C VAL A 521 -18.48 13.47 66.30
N TYR A 522 -18.03 14.62 65.80
CA TYR A 522 -17.60 14.74 64.40
C TYR A 522 -16.37 13.86 64.16
N ARG A 523 -16.37 13.09 63.05
CA ARG A 523 -15.15 12.48 62.52
C ARG A 523 -14.16 13.58 62.12
N THR A 524 -12.88 13.29 62.18
CA THR A 524 -11.83 14.21 61.73
C THR A 524 -11.11 13.56 60.55
N GLU A 525 -11.25 14.15 59.35
CA GLU A 525 -10.59 13.65 58.15
C GLU A 525 -9.25 14.37 57.95
N HIS A 526 -8.15 13.65 58.08
CA HIS A 526 -6.84 14.16 57.70
C HIS A 526 -6.71 14.12 56.17
N GLN A 527 -6.97 15.24 55.49
CA GLN A 527 -6.40 15.43 54.16
C GLN A 527 -5.06 16.14 54.28
N THR A 528 -3.98 15.37 54.52
CA THR A 528 -2.61 15.88 54.34
C THR A 528 -2.40 16.23 52.87
N GLN A 529 -2.32 17.53 52.58
CA GLN A 529 -1.90 18.03 51.27
C GLN A 529 -0.52 17.46 50.94
N CYS A 530 -0.33 17.01 49.70
CA CYS A 530 0.95 16.50 49.22
C CYS A 530 1.52 17.43 48.15
N SER A 531 2.77 17.86 48.33
CA SER A 531 3.55 18.59 47.34
C SER A 531 4.53 17.63 46.69
N THR A 532 4.33 17.36 45.40
CA THR A 532 5.10 16.38 44.63
C THR A 532 5.89 17.07 43.52
N VAL A 533 7.18 16.78 43.44
CA VAL A 533 7.98 17.10 42.24
C VAL A 533 8.31 15.79 41.53
N LEU A 534 7.92 15.69 40.26
CA LEU A 534 8.29 14.58 39.38
C LEU A 534 9.53 14.96 38.58
N LEU A 535 10.64 14.27 38.82
CA LEU A 535 11.87 14.38 38.05
C LEU A 535 11.85 13.34 36.92
N LEU A 536 11.87 13.82 35.68
CA LEU A 536 11.89 13.00 34.47
C LEU A 536 13.25 13.08 33.79
N ASP A 537 13.93 11.96 33.71
CA ASP A 537 15.20 11.84 32.99
C ASP A 537 14.96 11.97 31.48
N GLN A 538 15.58 12.98 30.88
CA GLN A 538 15.57 13.30 29.45
C GLN A 538 16.91 12.96 28.77
N SER A 539 17.74 12.14 29.39
CA SER A 539 19.01 11.70 28.82
C SER A 539 18.82 10.91 27.53
N ARG A 540 19.90 10.81 26.74
CA ARG A 540 19.89 10.07 25.47
C ARG A 540 19.60 8.59 25.65
N SER A 541 20.02 7.97 26.77
CA SER A 541 19.74 6.55 27.07
C SER A 541 18.24 6.29 27.16
N MET A 542 17.50 7.16 27.85
CA MET A 542 16.04 7.08 27.96
C MET A 542 15.36 7.10 26.59
N GLY A 543 15.89 7.89 25.65
CA GLY A 543 15.41 7.98 24.28
C GLY A 543 15.68 6.73 23.45
N TYR A 544 16.96 6.34 23.34
CA TYR A 544 17.38 5.21 22.49
C TYR A 544 16.81 3.86 22.93
N THR A 545 16.53 3.71 24.23
CA THR A 545 15.98 2.46 24.80
C THR A 545 14.45 2.44 24.83
N GLY A 546 13.77 3.49 24.34
CA GLY A 546 12.30 3.59 24.34
C GLY A 546 11.67 3.84 25.73
N ARG A 547 12.49 4.02 26.77
CA ARG A 547 12.06 4.21 28.17
C ARG A 547 11.40 5.56 28.44
N TRP A 548 11.78 6.59 27.68
CA TRP A 548 11.21 7.94 27.76
C TRP A 548 9.68 7.94 27.61
N LEU A 549 9.16 7.19 26.64
CA LEU A 549 7.72 7.13 26.37
C LEU A 549 6.95 6.59 27.59
N ALA A 550 7.46 5.54 28.22
CA ALA A 550 6.88 4.99 29.44
C ALA A 550 6.87 6.02 30.57
N ALA A 551 7.99 6.69 30.82
CA ALA A 551 8.10 7.74 31.83
C ALA A 551 7.12 8.90 31.58
N LYS A 552 6.99 9.34 30.32
CA LYS A 552 6.06 10.39 29.90
C LYS A 552 4.60 9.98 30.05
N LYS A 553 4.22 8.75 29.67
CA LYS A 553 2.87 8.21 29.90
C LYS A 553 2.51 8.23 31.39
N VAL A 554 3.44 7.84 32.26
CA VAL A 554 3.25 7.87 33.71
C VAL A 554 3.14 9.30 34.26
N ALA A 555 3.96 10.23 33.77
CA ALA A 555 3.86 11.63 34.15
C ALA A 555 2.49 12.24 33.81
N LEU A 556 2.00 11.99 32.59
CA LEU A 556 0.67 12.41 32.15
C LEU A 556 -0.44 11.76 32.98
N ALA A 557 -0.31 10.47 33.28
CA ALA A 557 -1.27 9.74 34.08
C ALA A 557 -1.34 10.28 35.52
N LEU A 558 -0.19 10.51 36.16
CA LEU A 558 -0.11 11.06 37.51
C LEU A 558 -0.65 12.49 37.57
N GLN A 559 -0.32 13.32 36.58
CA GLN A 559 -0.86 14.68 36.45
C GLN A 559 -2.39 14.66 36.34
N SER A 560 -2.94 13.78 35.50
CA SER A 560 -4.39 13.64 35.33
C SER A 560 -5.07 13.11 36.59
N LEU A 561 -4.47 12.14 37.28
CA LEU A 561 -4.98 11.59 38.54
C LEU A 561 -5.06 12.67 39.62
N ILE A 562 -3.99 13.44 39.80
CA ILE A 562 -3.93 14.50 40.81
C ILE A 562 -4.96 15.59 40.50
N GLN A 563 -5.07 16.03 39.24
CA GLN A 563 -6.04 17.05 38.84
C GLN A 563 -7.49 16.63 39.08
N ASN A 564 -7.82 15.36 38.78
CA ASN A 564 -9.20 14.89 38.81
C ASN A 564 -9.63 14.36 40.18
N GLN A 565 -8.74 13.71 40.94
CA GLN A 565 -9.09 13.04 42.21
C GLN A 565 -8.53 13.76 43.44
N PHE A 566 -7.46 14.54 43.32
CA PHE A 566 -6.78 15.19 44.44
C PHE A 566 -6.49 16.67 44.16
N PRO A 567 -7.51 17.52 43.91
CA PRO A 567 -7.32 18.90 43.44
C PRO A 567 -6.58 19.82 44.42
N ARG A 568 -6.46 19.41 45.69
CA ARG A 568 -5.68 20.12 46.72
C ARG A 568 -4.18 19.79 46.72
N ASP A 569 -3.78 18.74 46.01
CA ASP A 569 -2.37 18.38 45.86
C ASP A 569 -1.69 19.21 44.79
N GLN A 570 -0.40 19.45 44.99
CA GLN A 570 0.41 20.18 44.05
C GLN A 570 1.43 19.26 43.39
N MET A 571 1.54 19.39 42.07
CA MET A 571 2.51 18.67 41.26
C MET A 571 3.23 19.63 40.30
N SER A 572 4.56 19.54 40.31
CA SER A 572 5.45 20.16 39.32
C SER A 572 6.28 19.07 38.64
N VAL A 573 6.62 19.27 37.38
CA VAL A 573 7.44 18.34 36.60
C VAL A 573 8.73 19.03 36.20
N ILE A 574 9.86 18.35 36.41
CA ILE A 574 11.19 18.84 36.04
C ILE A 574 11.80 17.79 35.12
N GLY A 575 12.11 18.20 33.89
CA GLY A 575 12.91 17.42 32.97
C GLY A 575 14.38 17.66 33.23
N PHE A 576 15.22 16.63 33.18
CA PHE A 576 16.66 16.80 33.38
C PHE A 576 17.50 15.95 32.42
N SER A 577 18.52 16.58 31.85
CA SER A 577 19.60 15.96 31.08
C SER A 577 20.95 16.52 31.56
N ALA A 578 21.71 17.23 30.72
CA ALA A 578 22.87 18.01 31.19
C ALA A 578 22.46 19.15 32.13
N TYR A 579 21.27 19.72 31.92
CA TYR A 579 20.63 20.72 32.78
C TYR A 579 19.23 20.24 33.16
N ALA A 580 18.67 20.81 34.23
CA ALA A 580 17.31 20.55 34.68
C ALA A 580 16.45 21.81 34.46
N THR A 581 15.22 21.62 33.99
CA THR A 581 14.27 22.69 33.69
C THR A 581 12.85 22.27 34.06
N GLU A 582 12.03 23.23 34.50
CA GLU A 582 10.59 22.98 34.69
C GLU A 582 9.93 22.68 33.34
N ILE A 583 9.16 21.60 33.29
CA ILE A 583 8.27 21.28 32.18
C ILE A 583 6.88 21.78 32.56
N LYS A 584 6.37 22.76 31.81
CA LYS A 584 5.02 23.27 32.06
C LYS A 584 3.97 22.21 31.71
N ARG A 585 2.80 22.33 32.33
CA ARG A 585 1.71 21.34 32.22
C ARG A 585 1.23 21.14 30.78
N ASP A 586 1.18 22.21 30.00
CA ASP A 586 0.79 22.26 28.59
C ASP A 586 1.90 21.82 27.63
N GLU A 587 3.15 21.82 28.10
CA GLU A 587 4.34 21.38 27.36
C GLU A 587 4.65 19.90 27.58
N LEU A 588 4.21 19.29 28.70
CA LEU A 588 4.55 17.91 29.06
C LEU A 588 4.23 16.90 27.95
N ALA A 589 3.13 17.07 27.22
CA ALA A 589 2.79 16.16 26.14
C ALA A 589 3.59 16.41 24.85
N LYS A 590 4.17 17.60 24.70
CA LYS A 590 4.99 18.01 23.53
C LYS A 590 6.48 17.74 23.74
N VAL A 591 6.93 17.77 24.99
CA VAL A 591 8.35 17.63 25.33
C VAL A 591 8.88 16.25 24.95
N THR A 592 10.10 16.23 24.44
CA THR A 592 10.85 15.01 24.11
C THR A 592 12.15 14.95 24.90
N TRP A 593 12.88 13.85 24.80
CA TRP A 593 14.19 13.69 25.42
C TRP A 593 15.25 14.54 24.69
N SER A 594 16.36 14.83 25.36
CA SER A 594 17.38 15.75 24.84
C SER A 594 18.31 15.04 23.84
N TYR A 595 18.19 15.37 22.55
CA TYR A 595 19.10 14.85 21.52
C TYR A 595 20.50 15.50 21.62
N GLU A 596 20.53 16.81 21.90
CA GLU A 596 21.74 17.63 21.83
C GLU A 596 22.57 17.57 23.12
N SER A 597 21.94 17.49 24.29
CA SER A 597 22.64 17.50 25.59
C SER A 597 22.78 16.09 26.19
N SER A 598 24.03 15.65 26.35
CA SER A 598 24.37 14.41 27.08
C SER A 598 24.47 14.67 28.57
N GLY A 599 23.88 13.79 29.37
CA GLY A 599 24.07 13.75 30.82
C GLY A 599 22.81 13.47 31.59
N THR A 600 22.99 13.03 32.83
CA THR A 600 21.94 12.73 33.81
C THR A 600 22.23 13.56 35.05
N ASN A 601 21.86 14.84 35.03
CA ASN A 601 22.19 15.82 36.07
C ASN A 601 21.20 15.78 37.24
N MET A 602 21.22 14.68 37.99
CA MET A 602 20.39 14.50 39.19
C MET A 602 20.66 15.57 40.24
N HIS A 603 21.91 16.06 40.33
CA HIS A 603 22.28 17.16 41.22
C HIS A 603 21.43 18.41 40.95
N HIS A 604 21.40 18.89 39.70
CA HIS A 604 20.63 20.08 39.34
C HIS A 604 19.12 19.84 39.48
N ALA A 605 18.64 18.66 39.10
CA ALA A 605 17.23 18.29 39.23
C ALA A 605 16.76 18.34 40.70
N LEU A 606 17.55 17.78 41.62
CA LEU A 606 17.26 17.79 43.05
C LEU A 606 17.36 19.21 43.66
N MET A 607 18.32 20.03 43.20
CA MET A 607 18.41 21.44 43.60
C MET A 607 17.12 22.19 43.27
N LEU A 608 16.62 22.05 42.04
CA LEU A 608 15.37 22.67 41.61
C LEU A 608 14.17 22.09 42.35
N ALA A 609 14.10 20.77 42.53
CA ALA A 609 13.03 20.12 43.29
C ALA A 609 12.94 20.66 44.71
N ARG A 610 14.08 20.80 45.40
CA ARG A 610 14.17 21.39 46.74
C ARG A 610 13.70 22.83 46.74
N GLN A 611 14.10 23.63 45.75
CA GLN A 611 13.63 25.02 45.63
C GLN A 611 12.11 25.11 45.45
N PHE A 612 11.52 24.24 44.62
CA PHE A 612 10.08 24.20 44.36
C PHE A 612 9.31 23.76 45.61
N LEU A 613 9.75 22.68 46.26
CA LEU A 613 9.12 22.13 47.47
C LEU A 613 9.35 23.04 48.70
N GLY A 614 10.44 23.80 48.73
CA GLY A 614 10.76 24.76 49.79
C GLY A 614 9.77 25.92 49.86
N ARG A 615 9.16 26.31 48.73
CA ARG A 615 8.14 27.37 48.66
C ARG A 615 6.81 26.96 49.30
N GLN A 616 6.55 25.65 49.42
CA GLN A 616 5.30 25.12 49.95
C GLN A 616 5.34 25.07 51.48
N LYS A 617 4.32 25.66 52.12
CA LYS A 617 4.15 25.70 53.58
C LYS A 617 3.16 24.60 54.01
N GLY A 618 3.66 23.61 54.76
CA GLY A 618 2.86 22.50 55.26
C GLY A 618 2.70 21.34 54.27
N GLY A 619 2.15 20.22 54.76
CA GLY A 619 1.94 19.00 53.96
C GLY A 619 3.20 18.15 53.77
N THR A 620 3.01 16.98 53.15
CA THR A 620 4.11 16.07 52.83
C THR A 620 4.84 16.55 51.58
N LYS A 621 6.17 16.60 51.62
CA LYS A 621 7.02 16.96 50.49
C LYS A 621 7.67 15.72 49.93
N GLN A 622 7.51 15.48 48.63
CA GLN A 622 8.11 14.33 47.97
C GLN A 622 8.66 14.65 46.59
N VAL A 623 9.69 13.91 46.24
CA VAL A 623 10.25 13.81 44.90
C VAL A 623 10.01 12.39 44.40
N ILE A 624 9.45 12.29 43.20
CA ILE A 624 9.40 11.04 42.44
C ILE A 624 10.41 11.19 41.30
N MET A 625 11.44 10.36 41.26
CA MET A 625 12.45 10.40 40.21
C MET A 625 12.31 9.18 39.31
N VAL A 626 12.22 9.39 38.00
CA VAL A 626 12.20 8.33 36.98
C VAL A 626 13.45 8.47 36.12
N THR A 627 14.31 7.44 36.13
CA THR A 627 15.62 7.47 35.46
C THR A 627 16.10 6.08 35.08
N ASP A 628 16.96 6.00 34.06
CA ASP A 628 17.65 4.78 33.66
C ASP A 628 19.19 4.87 33.79
N GLY A 629 19.72 6.01 34.21
CA GLY A 629 21.15 6.31 34.16
C GLY A 629 21.74 6.76 35.49
N GLU A 630 23.06 6.62 35.60
CA GLU A 630 23.84 7.13 36.73
C GLU A 630 24.00 8.65 36.68
N PRO A 631 24.29 9.33 37.80
CA PRO A 631 24.55 10.77 37.80
C PRO A 631 25.86 11.09 37.08
N THR A 632 25.76 11.32 35.77
CA THR A 632 26.90 11.61 34.86
C THR A 632 27.20 13.10 34.74
N ALA A 633 26.32 13.96 35.27
CA ALA A 633 26.50 15.41 35.24
C ALA A 633 26.21 16.07 36.60
N HIS A 634 26.87 17.20 36.87
CA HIS A 634 26.58 18.07 37.99
C HIS A 634 26.81 19.54 37.61
N LEU A 635 26.16 20.48 38.31
CA LEU A 635 26.49 21.90 38.17
C LEU A 635 27.78 22.27 38.90
N GLU A 636 28.67 22.95 38.19
CA GLU A 636 29.86 23.60 38.72
C GLU A 636 29.90 25.06 38.25
N ARG A 637 29.83 26.00 39.20
CA ARG A 637 29.84 27.45 38.93
C ARG A 637 28.78 27.90 37.89
N GLY A 638 27.63 27.24 37.87
CA GLY A 638 26.53 27.51 36.93
C GLY A 638 26.60 26.76 35.59
N TYR A 639 27.69 26.05 35.32
CA TYR A 639 27.85 25.25 34.11
C TYR A 639 27.69 23.76 34.39
N ALA A 640 27.13 23.02 33.45
CA ALA A 640 27.04 21.56 33.55
C ALA A 640 28.41 20.94 33.25
N TYR A 641 28.98 20.26 34.24
CA TYR A 641 30.12 19.37 34.05
C TYR A 641 29.59 17.96 33.75
N PHE A 642 29.99 17.38 32.62
CA PHE A 642 29.59 16.03 32.19
C PHE A 642 30.81 15.10 32.13
N ALA A 643 30.64 13.85 32.60
CA ALA A 643 31.62 12.79 32.48
C ALA A 643 30.95 11.41 32.46
N TYR A 644 31.43 10.54 31.57
CA TYR A 644 31.04 9.12 31.50
C TYR A 644 32.29 8.23 31.43
N PRO A 645 32.48 7.27 32.35
CA PRO A 645 31.69 7.00 33.56
C PRO A 645 31.62 8.19 34.54
N PRO A 646 30.65 8.22 35.48
CA PRO A 646 30.51 9.34 36.41
C PRO A 646 31.72 9.47 37.33
N THR A 647 32.18 10.71 37.56
CA THR A 647 33.29 10.95 38.49
C THR A 647 32.84 10.86 39.94
N HIS A 648 33.77 10.51 40.84
CA HIS A 648 33.53 10.60 42.30
C HIS A 648 33.02 11.96 42.74
N ARG A 649 33.43 13.04 42.06
CA ARG A 649 32.95 14.39 42.33
C ARG A 649 31.47 14.54 41.98
N THR A 650 31.06 14.10 40.80
CA THR A 650 29.65 14.13 40.36
C THR A 650 28.74 13.37 41.31
N ILE A 651 29.16 12.16 41.73
CA ILE A 651 28.43 11.35 42.71
C ILE A 651 28.31 12.10 44.04
N ARG A 652 29.42 12.64 44.55
CA ARG A 652 29.46 13.37 45.82
C ARG A 652 28.58 14.62 45.83
N GLU A 653 28.61 15.44 44.79
CA GLU A 653 27.74 16.62 44.73
C GLU A 653 26.26 16.23 44.65
N THR A 654 25.92 15.16 43.93
CA THR A 654 24.55 14.63 43.91
C THR A 654 24.10 14.16 45.29
N LEU A 655 24.90 13.35 45.98
CA LEU A 655 24.57 12.85 47.33
C LEU A 655 24.50 13.98 48.38
N ARG A 656 25.29 15.05 48.24
CA ARG A 656 25.18 16.24 49.10
C ARG A 656 23.83 16.93 48.94
N GLU A 657 23.29 17.00 47.73
CA GLU A 657 21.97 17.58 47.51
C GLU A 657 20.85 16.66 48.02
N VAL A 658 21.01 15.34 47.90
CA VAL A 658 20.13 14.36 48.56
C VAL A 658 20.09 14.58 50.07
N GLU A 659 21.24 14.78 50.70
CA GLU A 659 21.33 15.06 52.13
C GLU A 659 20.59 16.36 52.51
N ARG A 660 20.71 17.41 51.69
CA ARG A 660 19.97 18.68 51.88
C ARG A 660 18.47 18.48 51.76
N CYS A 661 17.99 17.76 50.75
CA CYS A 661 16.58 17.38 50.60
C CYS A 661 16.07 16.65 51.86
N THR A 662 16.86 15.72 52.37
CA THR A 662 16.52 14.93 53.57
C THR A 662 16.38 15.80 54.81
N ARG A 663 17.31 16.75 55.03
CA ARG A 663 17.25 17.70 56.14
C ARG A 663 16.02 18.61 56.07
N GLU A 664 15.49 18.87 54.87
CA GLU A 664 14.26 19.64 54.66
C GLU A 664 12.98 18.79 54.68
N GLY A 665 13.08 17.50 55.04
CA GLY A 665 11.94 16.60 55.15
C GLY A 665 11.35 16.19 53.79
N ILE A 666 12.14 16.25 52.72
CA ILE A 666 11.74 15.85 51.37
C ILE A 666 12.08 14.38 51.16
N VAL A 667 11.06 13.55 50.93
CA VAL A 667 11.23 12.12 50.64
C VAL A 667 11.47 11.92 49.14
N ILE A 668 12.48 11.13 48.76
CA ILE A 668 12.87 10.87 47.37
C ILE A 668 12.59 9.41 47.04
N ASN A 669 11.52 9.14 46.28
CA ASN A 669 11.24 7.82 45.74
C ASN A 669 11.80 7.73 44.31
N THR A 670 12.54 6.67 44.02
CA THR A 670 13.26 6.50 42.75
C THR A 670 12.75 5.29 42.01
N PHE A 671 12.36 5.48 40.75
CA PHE A 671 11.89 4.45 39.84
C PHE A 671 12.94 4.26 38.75
N MET A 672 13.62 3.13 38.84
CA MET A 672 14.72 2.77 37.97
C MET A 672 14.23 1.86 36.84
N LEU A 673 14.60 2.21 35.62
CA LEU A 673 14.26 1.46 34.40
C LEU A 673 15.43 0.59 33.89
N GLU A 674 16.58 0.66 34.54
CA GLU A 674 17.78 -0.15 34.27
C GLU A 674 18.34 -0.77 35.56
N GLN A 675 19.04 -1.91 35.42
CA GLN A 675 19.60 -2.68 36.53
C GLN A 675 21.14 -2.79 36.48
N GLY A 676 21.82 -1.72 36.05
CA GLY A 676 23.28 -1.66 36.10
C GLY A 676 23.82 -1.72 37.54
N TYR A 677 24.91 -2.46 37.77
CA TYR A 677 25.49 -2.66 39.10
C TYR A 677 25.85 -1.35 39.82
N TYR A 678 26.56 -0.45 39.14
CA TYR A 678 27.00 0.84 39.70
C TYR A 678 25.82 1.77 39.98
N LEU A 679 24.81 1.81 39.10
CA LEU A 679 23.57 2.52 39.33
C LEU A 679 22.82 2.00 40.56
N MET A 680 22.72 0.67 40.73
CA MET A 680 22.10 0.07 41.91
C MET A 680 22.83 0.47 43.20
N GLU A 681 24.16 0.47 43.18
CA GLU A 681 24.97 0.89 44.32
C GLU A 681 24.71 2.36 44.68
N PHE A 682 24.76 3.25 43.68
CA PHE A 682 24.51 4.68 43.87
C PHE A 682 23.12 4.95 44.44
N VAL A 683 22.07 4.35 43.85
CA VAL A 683 20.69 4.59 44.29
C VAL A 683 20.42 3.95 45.67
N SER A 684 21.10 2.84 46.00
CA SER A 684 21.07 2.28 47.36
C SER A 684 21.65 3.25 48.39
N GLN A 685 22.78 3.91 48.07
CA GLN A 685 23.35 4.94 48.93
C GLN A 685 22.40 6.14 49.07
N MET A 686 21.76 6.57 47.97
CA MET A 686 20.76 7.64 47.99
C MET A 686 19.58 7.30 48.91
N ALA A 687 19.03 6.09 48.80
CA ALA A 687 17.91 5.62 49.61
C ALA A 687 18.27 5.54 51.10
N LYS A 688 19.49 5.07 51.43
CA LYS A 688 19.98 5.05 52.82
C LYS A 688 20.12 6.45 53.42
N LEU A 689 20.57 7.42 52.64
CA LEU A 689 20.71 8.80 53.10
C LEU A 689 19.36 9.49 53.27
N ASN A 690 18.41 9.23 52.38
CA ASN A 690 17.13 9.96 52.37
C ASN A 690 15.99 9.27 53.14
N GLY A 691 16.01 7.94 53.24
CA GLY A 691 14.89 7.16 53.78
C GLY A 691 13.75 6.91 52.79
N GLY A 692 13.90 7.37 51.54
CA GLY A 692 12.98 7.07 50.44
C GLY A 692 13.17 5.67 49.83
N ARG A 693 12.26 5.29 48.93
CA ARG A 693 12.21 3.92 48.36
C ARG A 693 12.78 3.87 46.95
N VAL A 694 13.24 2.69 46.56
CA VAL A 694 13.77 2.39 45.22
C VAL A 694 12.94 1.27 44.62
N PHE A 695 12.44 1.51 43.41
CA PHE A 695 11.66 0.56 42.65
C PHE A 695 12.40 0.20 41.37
N TYR A 696 12.62 -1.09 41.16
CA TYR A 696 13.15 -1.61 39.91
C TYR A 696 11.97 -2.07 39.06
N SER A 697 11.76 -1.42 37.93
CA SER A 697 10.62 -1.72 37.06
C SER A 697 11.05 -1.83 35.61
N ALA A 698 10.45 -2.80 34.91
CA ALA A 698 10.42 -2.74 33.46
C ALA A 698 9.56 -1.53 33.01
N PRO A 699 9.84 -0.91 31.85
CA PRO A 699 9.10 0.26 31.38
C PRO A 699 7.58 0.05 31.32
N GLU A 700 7.14 -1.17 31.00
CA GLU A 700 5.74 -1.54 30.84
C GLU A 700 4.97 -1.56 32.17
N LYS A 701 5.68 -1.74 33.29
CA LYS A 701 5.12 -1.80 34.66
C LYS A 701 5.33 -0.52 35.46
N LEU A 702 6.05 0.46 34.91
CA LEU A 702 6.40 1.69 35.61
C LEU A 702 5.15 2.41 36.17
N GLY A 703 4.08 2.48 35.38
CA GLY A 703 2.85 3.15 35.78
C GLY A 703 2.16 2.50 36.96
N GLU A 704 2.19 1.17 37.07
CA GLU A 704 1.58 0.44 38.17
C GLU A 704 2.27 0.80 39.49
N TYR A 705 3.60 0.75 39.51
CA TYR A 705 4.37 1.03 40.72
C TYR A 705 4.26 2.49 41.15
N VAL A 706 4.38 3.45 40.22
CA VAL A 706 4.31 4.89 40.56
C VAL A 706 2.94 5.27 41.13
N LEU A 707 1.85 4.76 40.53
CA LEU A 707 0.49 5.07 40.99
C LEU A 707 0.17 4.38 42.33
N VAL A 708 0.56 3.12 42.49
CA VAL A 708 0.42 2.41 43.79
C VAL A 708 1.19 3.12 44.88
N ASP A 709 2.39 3.60 44.56
CA ASP A 709 3.23 4.32 45.50
C ASP A 709 2.59 5.64 45.97
N TYR A 710 2.13 6.46 45.02
CA TYR A 710 1.44 7.72 45.29
C TYR A 710 0.21 7.52 46.19
N LEU A 711 -0.65 6.56 45.82
CA LEU A 711 -1.87 6.23 46.59
C LEU A 711 -1.55 5.62 47.95
N GLY A 712 -0.51 4.79 48.05
CA GLY A 712 -0.05 4.19 49.30
C GLY A 712 0.46 5.24 50.29
N GLN A 713 1.19 6.23 49.80
CA GLN A 713 1.71 7.33 50.62
C GLN A 713 0.58 8.24 51.12
N LYS A 714 -0.42 8.52 50.29
CA LYS A 714 -1.65 9.21 50.73
C LYS A 714 -2.35 8.48 51.87
N LYS A 715 -2.54 7.16 51.76
CA LYS A 715 -3.12 6.35 52.84
C LYS A 715 -2.28 6.35 54.12
N ARG A 716 -0.97 6.54 54.02
CA ARG A 716 -0.05 6.62 55.17
C ARG A 716 -0.09 7.98 55.87
N ASN A 717 -0.32 9.07 55.15
CA ASN A 717 -0.31 10.42 55.71
C ASN A 717 -1.69 10.88 56.22
N ILE A 718 -2.75 10.11 55.93
CA ILE A 718 -4.07 10.23 56.59
C ILE A 718 -4.00 9.69 58.05
N ARG A 719 -2.87 9.09 58.47
CA ARG A 719 -2.71 8.45 59.78
C ARG A 719 -2.35 9.41 60.90
#